data_AF-A0AB38AQ27-F1
#
_entry.id   AF-A0AB38AQ27-F1
#
_cell.length_a   1.000
_cell.length_b   1.000
_cell.length_c   1.000
_cell.angle_alpha   90.00
_cell.angle_beta   90.00
_cell.angle_gamma   90.00
#
_symmetry.space_group_name_H-M   'P 1'
#
loop_
_entity.id
_entity.type
_entity.pdbx_description
1 polymer ?
#
loop_
_entity_poly.entity_id
_entity_poly.type
_entity_poly.pdbx_seq_one_letter_code
_entity_poly.pdbx_strand_id
1 'polypeptide(L)'
;MTTSEGQAAGRGDRAHYAQLLDHAGRATVALRPAPGAPAGRPWGSGVLIAPGWVLTCAHVLAAGDGRRRGTGPDGVFGVAFGGRVVPARAAYDLSRPDPAAGPAAARADLALVRLLDPETEHPCAWLSDQPATLLEDAYIFRGHDGCGTRGRAAEDGTREPDDDRAPRAPLAPRAGRRAPADPAAPHAPGAPTTPTTPVDPFIAVRFGARDARGLQFGSDVRVTPGASGGPLIDCDRGEVVGIVKGRHQQDHVGLAVPVTALRGLGPEHLVPGAEGLGPDPYHALMSLHDRWHWAGQELGRAAGPTWFDAQHAIMSGRGRLWGVQERLQALDLLARLPAPRDPLLVEAAVGEVLDRGDRPGAWALRTWRDGHGALYQGSDPYTELRAFVHYLRIVAQLTADEVRDVPGEQAAAVRGQALRLAEFVQAKAVVLQPQDRRRIGPVRRRPRSVLVEFEPLFYDEGGPELFNWSVSEGYGQGQWLRVDVQESAGGVPFEQAREQVLRRLGGRLLRADGDAGPGARVRLEVAVPEGHWHTAAGQWEVAASTRRTARLRPVGSGRAVILRDQGRREQVDPAWLRRFQGLAAAPELQALRIAPHPGGDAARGSDEAVWRLLETAAEGALPALCHTVADGFGRDAVGAVLDTGFPAGLWPAGGHGEERGCDAGCEEFHRGVRELLQGSGGLARLPELVRQLRAKAAGAAEEGMHWARDLVLLYDDPEDPIPPLFTDRPQLSPQ
;
A
#
# COMPACT_ATOMS: atom_id res chain seq x y z
N MET A 1 -8.97 47.27 -11.86
CA MET A 1 -7.79 46.55 -12.37
C MET A 1 -8.11 46.14 -13.80
N THR A 2 -7.33 46.58 -14.77
CA THR A 2 -7.53 46.26 -16.19
C THR A 2 -7.08 44.82 -16.46
N THR A 3 -7.97 44.01 -17.02
CA THR A 3 -7.64 42.66 -17.52
C THR A 3 -6.64 42.81 -18.66
N SER A 4 -5.44 42.25 -18.49
CA SER A 4 -4.46 42.15 -19.57
C SER A 4 -5.00 41.21 -20.65
N GLU A 5 -5.20 41.72 -21.86
CA GLU A 5 -5.51 40.89 -23.02
C GLU A 5 -4.29 40.01 -23.32
N GLY A 6 -4.41 38.71 -23.05
CA GLY A 6 -3.31 37.76 -23.18
C GLY A 6 -2.81 37.67 -24.62
N GLN A 7 -1.59 38.16 -24.86
CA GLN A 7 -0.85 37.96 -26.10
C GLN A 7 -0.85 36.48 -26.49
N ALA A 8 -0.91 36.21 -27.80
CA ALA A 8 -0.82 34.84 -28.30
C ALA A 8 0.52 34.21 -27.88
N ALA A 9 0.47 33.01 -27.28
CA ALA A 9 1.63 32.25 -26.84
C ALA A 9 2.68 32.19 -27.96
N GLY A 10 3.83 32.77 -27.68
CA GLY A 10 4.81 33.13 -28.70
C GLY A 10 5.67 31.95 -29.11
N ARG A 11 6.45 32.15 -30.18
CA ARG A 11 7.52 31.22 -30.58
C ARG A 11 8.56 30.97 -29.46
N GLY A 12 8.60 31.82 -28.43
CA GLY A 12 9.48 31.71 -27.26
C GLY A 12 9.08 30.60 -26.28
N ASP A 13 7.80 30.50 -25.91
CA ASP A 13 7.32 29.55 -24.88
C ASP A 13 7.57 28.09 -25.31
N ARG A 14 7.49 27.83 -26.61
CA ARG A 14 7.74 26.50 -27.17
C ARG A 14 9.22 26.07 -27.10
N ALA A 15 10.17 27.00 -27.05
CA ALA A 15 11.58 26.66 -26.83
C ALA A 15 11.80 26.16 -25.39
N HIS A 16 11.06 26.71 -24.42
CA HIS A 16 11.11 26.29 -23.02
C HIS A 16 10.58 24.85 -22.83
N TYR A 17 9.51 24.47 -23.52
CA TYR A 17 8.89 23.13 -23.42
C TYR A 17 9.39 22.09 -24.44
N ALA A 18 10.40 22.42 -25.26
CA ALA A 18 10.80 21.57 -26.39
C ALA A 18 11.20 20.14 -25.98
N GLN A 19 11.96 20.00 -24.89
CA GLN A 19 12.40 18.71 -24.36
C GLN A 19 11.22 17.85 -23.88
N LEU A 20 10.27 18.43 -23.16
CA LEU A 20 9.05 17.76 -22.71
C LEU A 20 8.21 17.24 -23.88
N LEU A 21 7.97 18.07 -24.89
CA LEU A 21 7.18 17.70 -26.07
C LEU A 21 7.86 16.60 -26.89
N ASP A 22 9.20 16.59 -26.94
CA ASP A 22 10.00 15.53 -27.56
C ASP A 22 9.90 14.19 -26.78
N HIS A 23 9.95 14.21 -25.44
CA HIS A 23 9.65 13.03 -24.61
C HIS A 23 8.22 12.53 -24.79
N ALA A 24 7.23 13.43 -24.85
CA ALA A 24 5.84 13.06 -25.10
C ALA A 24 5.63 12.49 -26.51
N GLY A 25 6.32 13.02 -27.52
CA GLY A 25 6.35 12.46 -28.86
C GLY A 25 6.89 11.03 -28.87
N ARG A 26 8.01 10.77 -28.18
CA ARG A 26 8.58 9.42 -28.02
C ARG A 26 7.64 8.44 -27.29
N ALA A 27 6.91 8.90 -26.27
CA ALA A 27 5.95 8.08 -25.52
C ALA A 27 4.61 7.88 -26.23
N THR A 28 4.33 8.65 -27.30
CA THR A 28 3.11 8.52 -28.09
C THR A 28 3.26 7.45 -29.16
N VAL A 29 2.36 6.47 -29.16
CA VAL A 29 2.40 5.31 -30.06
C VAL A 29 1.28 5.36 -31.09
N ALA A 30 1.43 4.68 -32.22
CA ALA A 30 0.39 4.51 -33.23
C ALA A 30 -0.18 3.09 -33.20
N LEU A 31 -1.48 2.94 -32.97
CA LEU A 31 -2.16 1.63 -33.03
C LEU A 31 -2.50 1.30 -34.48
N ARG A 32 -2.19 0.08 -34.92
CA ARG A 32 -2.33 -0.38 -36.31
C ARG A 32 -2.61 -1.89 -36.38
N PRO A 33 -2.98 -2.43 -37.56
CA PRO A 33 -3.11 -3.88 -37.75
C PRO A 33 -1.86 -4.66 -37.34
N ALA A 34 -2.01 -5.98 -37.13
CA ALA A 34 -0.94 -6.86 -36.67
C ALA A 34 0.35 -6.76 -37.53
N PRO A 35 1.55 -6.97 -36.94
CA PRO A 35 2.79 -7.03 -37.70
C PRO A 35 2.68 -8.01 -38.88
N GLY A 36 3.01 -7.56 -40.09
CA GLY A 36 2.90 -8.33 -41.33
C GLY A 36 1.62 -8.07 -42.15
N ALA A 37 0.61 -7.41 -41.61
CA ALA A 37 -0.52 -6.90 -42.40
C ALA A 37 -0.08 -5.72 -43.32
N PRO A 38 -0.76 -5.49 -44.47
CA PRO A 38 -0.43 -4.38 -45.36
C PRO A 38 -0.49 -3.03 -44.62
N ALA A 39 0.44 -2.12 -44.98
CA ALA A 39 0.65 -0.84 -44.31
C ALA A 39 -0.56 0.11 -44.45
N GLY A 40 -1.54 -0.05 -43.58
CA GLY A 40 -2.72 0.82 -43.48
C GLY A 40 -2.49 2.06 -42.61
N ARG A 41 -3.40 3.05 -42.75
CA ARG A 41 -3.47 4.21 -41.84
C ARG A 41 -3.66 3.71 -40.40
N PRO A 42 -2.97 4.30 -39.39
CA PRO A 42 -3.19 3.94 -38.00
C PRO A 42 -4.65 4.14 -37.58
N TRP A 43 -5.12 3.27 -36.68
CA TRP A 43 -6.47 3.32 -36.12
C TRP A 43 -6.66 4.52 -35.19
N GLY A 44 -5.58 4.91 -34.52
CA GLY A 44 -5.50 6.01 -33.58
C GLY A 44 -4.13 6.03 -32.90
N SER A 45 -4.03 6.80 -31.82
CA SER A 45 -2.84 6.94 -30.99
C SER A 45 -3.01 6.25 -29.64
N GLY A 46 -1.90 6.07 -28.93
CA GLY A 46 -1.87 5.68 -27.53
C GLY A 46 -0.70 6.36 -26.84
N VAL A 47 -0.59 6.19 -25.52
CA VAL A 47 0.50 6.70 -24.69
C VAL A 47 1.09 5.55 -23.88
N LEU A 48 2.40 5.36 -23.90
CA LEU A 48 3.09 4.45 -22.99
C LEU A 48 3.08 5.06 -21.58
N ILE A 49 2.44 4.37 -20.64
CA ILE A 49 2.17 4.89 -19.28
C ILE A 49 2.67 4.01 -18.14
N ALA A 50 3.14 2.80 -18.41
CA ALA A 50 3.84 1.94 -17.45
C ALA A 50 4.60 0.84 -18.24
N PRO A 51 5.53 0.08 -17.62
CA PRO A 51 6.24 -1.02 -18.25
C PRO A 51 5.34 -2.00 -19.01
N GLY A 52 5.42 -2.00 -20.34
CA GLY A 52 4.59 -2.82 -21.22
C GLY A 52 3.13 -2.36 -21.40
N TRP A 53 2.74 -1.18 -20.89
CA TRP A 53 1.35 -0.70 -20.88
C TRP A 53 1.14 0.58 -21.68
N VAL A 54 0.17 0.53 -22.60
CA VAL A 54 -0.30 1.64 -23.41
C VAL A 54 -1.74 2.00 -23.03
N LEU A 55 -1.97 3.29 -22.76
CA LEU A 55 -3.29 3.89 -22.60
C LEU A 55 -3.79 4.44 -23.93
N THR A 56 -5.05 4.20 -24.28
CA THR A 56 -5.72 4.76 -25.46
C THR A 56 -7.21 4.93 -25.19
N CYS A 57 -7.97 5.48 -26.14
CA CYS A 57 -9.43 5.47 -26.06
C CYS A 57 -9.99 4.10 -26.50
N ALA A 58 -11.05 3.63 -25.84
CA ALA A 58 -11.65 2.33 -26.16
C ALA A 58 -12.15 2.26 -27.62
N HIS A 59 -12.72 3.36 -28.14
CA HIS A 59 -13.18 3.42 -29.52
C HIS A 59 -12.05 3.29 -30.58
N VAL A 60 -10.77 3.46 -30.24
CA VAL A 60 -9.65 3.22 -31.17
C VAL A 60 -9.54 1.74 -31.53
N LEU A 61 -9.94 0.86 -30.60
CA LEU A 61 -9.94 -0.60 -30.79
C LEU A 61 -11.21 -1.11 -31.51
N ALA A 62 -12.22 -0.24 -31.67
CA ALA A 62 -13.46 -0.51 -32.39
C ALA A 62 -13.48 0.15 -33.78
N ALA A 63 -14.10 -0.53 -34.74
CA ALA A 63 -14.48 0.04 -36.02
C ALA A 63 -15.70 0.98 -35.85
N GLY A 64 -15.98 1.80 -36.85
CA GLY A 64 -17.06 2.80 -36.79
C GLY A 64 -18.48 2.21 -36.70
N ASP A 65 -18.64 0.91 -36.92
CA ASP A 65 -19.87 0.13 -36.75
C ASP A 65 -19.96 -0.57 -35.38
N GLY A 66 -19.01 -0.31 -34.47
CA GLY A 66 -18.95 -0.91 -33.13
C GLY A 66 -18.32 -2.31 -33.09
N ARG A 67 -17.96 -2.92 -34.21
CA ARG A 67 -17.24 -4.21 -34.23
C ARG A 67 -15.78 -4.01 -33.81
N ARG A 68 -15.13 -5.01 -33.21
CA ARG A 68 -13.67 -4.94 -32.98
C ARG A 68 -12.95 -4.83 -34.33
N ARG A 69 -11.92 -3.98 -34.41
CA ARG A 69 -11.09 -3.86 -35.63
C ARG A 69 -10.39 -5.19 -35.90
N GLY A 70 -10.05 -5.43 -37.17
CA GLY A 70 -9.35 -6.64 -37.62
C GLY A 70 -8.01 -6.82 -36.92
N THR A 71 -8.01 -7.65 -35.88
CA THR A 71 -6.81 -8.17 -35.21
C THR A 71 -6.33 -9.44 -35.93
N GLY A 72 -5.07 -9.81 -35.72
CA GLY A 72 -4.58 -11.14 -36.05
C GLY A 72 -5.20 -12.22 -35.15
N PRO A 73 -4.70 -13.47 -35.25
CA PRO A 73 -5.04 -14.54 -34.32
C PRO A 73 -4.97 -14.07 -32.85
N ASP A 74 -5.87 -14.59 -32.02
CA ASP A 74 -5.97 -14.28 -30.59
C ASP A 74 -6.05 -12.79 -30.20
N GLY A 75 -6.54 -11.93 -31.10
CA GLY A 75 -6.73 -10.51 -30.79
C GLY A 75 -5.47 -9.65 -30.85
N VAL A 76 -4.38 -10.15 -31.44
CA VAL A 76 -3.10 -9.41 -31.56
C VAL A 76 -3.19 -8.26 -32.57
N PHE A 77 -2.60 -7.11 -32.24
CA PHE A 77 -2.41 -6.00 -33.17
C PHE A 77 -1.04 -5.33 -32.98
N GLY A 78 -0.69 -4.37 -33.85
CA GLY A 78 0.60 -3.69 -33.84
C GLY A 78 0.56 -2.36 -33.10
N VAL A 79 1.53 -2.12 -32.23
CA VAL A 79 1.81 -0.83 -31.60
C VAL A 79 3.13 -0.30 -32.15
N ALA A 80 3.10 0.85 -32.83
CA ALA A 80 4.28 1.40 -33.49
C ALA A 80 4.83 2.65 -32.78
N PHE A 81 6.13 2.62 -32.49
CA PHE A 81 6.89 3.70 -31.85
C PHE A 81 8.39 3.46 -32.05
N GLY A 82 9.23 4.50 -31.93
CA GLY A 82 10.69 4.36 -32.06
C GLY A 82 11.18 3.73 -33.36
N GLY A 83 10.42 3.87 -34.47
CA GLY A 83 10.74 3.25 -35.77
C GLY A 83 10.39 1.77 -35.92
N ARG A 84 9.89 1.10 -34.88
CA ARG A 84 9.51 -0.33 -34.88
C ARG A 84 8.00 -0.54 -34.65
N VAL A 85 7.54 -1.78 -34.85
CA VAL A 85 6.16 -2.22 -34.54
C VAL A 85 6.23 -3.44 -33.63
N VAL A 86 5.62 -3.35 -32.45
CA VAL A 86 5.62 -4.37 -31.40
C VAL A 86 4.22 -5.00 -31.31
N PRO A 87 4.09 -6.34 -31.17
CA PRO A 87 2.80 -6.98 -31.00
C PRO A 87 2.19 -6.68 -29.61
N ALA A 88 0.89 -6.44 -29.58
CA ALA A 88 0.14 -6.09 -28.37
C ALA A 88 -1.27 -6.71 -28.36
N ARG A 89 -1.90 -6.77 -27.18
CA ARG A 89 -3.31 -7.16 -26.98
C ARG A 89 -4.04 -6.17 -26.08
N ALA A 90 -5.34 -6.04 -26.25
CA ALA A 90 -6.19 -5.26 -25.34
C ALA A 90 -6.42 -6.05 -24.05
N ALA A 91 -6.13 -5.44 -22.90
CA ALA A 91 -6.20 -6.08 -21.59
C ALA A 91 -7.34 -5.54 -20.72
N TYR A 92 -7.58 -4.23 -20.70
CA TYR A 92 -8.72 -3.60 -20.01
C TYR A 92 -9.49 -2.64 -20.91
N ASP A 93 -10.79 -2.51 -20.68
CA ASP A 93 -11.71 -1.68 -21.46
C ASP A 93 -12.74 -1.03 -20.52
N LEU A 94 -12.50 0.23 -20.16
CA LEU A 94 -13.30 1.01 -19.21
C LEU A 94 -14.62 1.54 -19.80
N SER A 95 -14.87 1.25 -21.09
CA SER A 95 -16.15 1.55 -21.74
C SER A 95 -17.21 0.47 -21.49
N ARG A 96 -16.79 -0.69 -20.97
CA ARG A 96 -17.66 -1.80 -20.59
C ARG A 96 -18.46 -1.45 -19.32
N PRO A 97 -19.73 -1.86 -19.22
CA PRO A 97 -20.45 -1.78 -17.97
C PRO A 97 -19.91 -2.82 -16.97
N ASP A 98 -19.76 -2.42 -15.72
CA ASP A 98 -19.88 -3.36 -14.60
C ASP A 98 -21.26 -4.04 -14.69
N PRO A 99 -21.35 -5.39 -14.71
CA PRO A 99 -22.62 -6.10 -14.81
C PRO A 99 -23.57 -5.85 -13.61
N ALA A 100 -23.07 -5.36 -12.47
CA ALA A 100 -23.88 -4.95 -11.33
C ALA A 100 -24.33 -3.47 -11.41
N ALA A 101 -23.68 -2.65 -12.25
CA ALA A 101 -23.97 -1.22 -12.36
C ALA A 101 -25.14 -0.95 -13.31
N GLY A 102 -26.12 -0.17 -12.83
CA GLY A 102 -27.25 0.27 -13.65
C GLY A 102 -26.85 1.12 -14.86
N PRO A 103 -27.74 1.28 -15.86
CA PRO A 103 -27.43 1.93 -17.14
C PRO A 103 -27.00 3.42 -17.07
N ALA A 104 -27.05 4.03 -15.88
CA ALA A 104 -26.63 5.41 -15.62
C ALA A 104 -25.15 5.56 -15.16
N ALA A 105 -24.40 4.47 -15.01
CA ALA A 105 -22.98 4.54 -14.64
C ALA A 105 -22.15 5.29 -15.70
N ALA A 106 -21.31 6.24 -15.26
CA ALA A 106 -20.52 7.07 -16.14
C ALA A 106 -19.36 6.26 -16.77
N ARG A 107 -19.41 6.05 -18.09
CA ARG A 107 -18.43 5.25 -18.82
C ARG A 107 -17.22 6.09 -19.25
N ALA A 108 -16.02 5.63 -18.93
CA ALA A 108 -14.78 6.23 -19.42
C ALA A 108 -14.40 5.60 -20.76
N ASP A 109 -14.20 6.44 -21.79
CA ASP A 109 -13.73 5.99 -23.11
C ASP A 109 -12.21 5.79 -23.09
N LEU A 110 -11.76 4.81 -22.31
CA LEU A 110 -10.37 4.43 -22.09
C LEU A 110 -10.20 2.91 -22.19
N ALA A 111 -9.06 2.49 -22.72
CA ALA A 111 -8.63 1.10 -22.75
C ALA A 111 -7.13 0.98 -22.46
N LEU A 112 -6.75 -0.12 -21.82
CA LEU A 112 -5.35 -0.49 -21.61
C LEU A 112 -4.95 -1.62 -22.55
N VAL A 113 -3.79 -1.44 -23.15
CA VAL A 113 -3.18 -2.34 -24.11
C VAL A 113 -1.84 -2.79 -23.55
N ARG A 114 -1.61 -4.10 -23.54
CA ARG A 114 -0.37 -4.71 -23.07
C ARG A 114 0.49 -5.15 -24.25
N LEU A 115 1.75 -4.74 -24.24
CA LEU A 115 2.78 -5.24 -25.16
C LEU A 115 3.07 -6.71 -24.82
N LEU A 116 3.23 -7.57 -25.84
CA LEU A 116 3.46 -9.00 -25.63
C LEU A 116 4.92 -9.37 -25.40
N ASP A 117 5.84 -8.47 -25.75
CA ASP A 117 7.26 -8.58 -25.41
C ASP A 117 7.55 -7.72 -24.17
N PRO A 118 7.91 -8.32 -23.01
CA PRO A 118 8.22 -7.59 -21.79
C PRO A 118 9.58 -6.89 -21.83
N GLU A 119 10.51 -7.35 -22.67
CA GLU A 119 11.88 -6.79 -22.79
C GLU A 119 11.95 -5.59 -23.74
N THR A 120 10.82 -5.19 -24.31
CA THR A 120 10.69 -4.01 -25.18
C THR A 120 10.99 -2.73 -24.38
N GLU A 121 12.23 -2.24 -24.42
CA GLU A 121 12.63 -0.95 -23.84
C GLU A 121 11.79 0.19 -24.39
N HIS A 122 11.12 0.98 -23.54
CA HIS A 122 10.27 2.06 -24.04
C HIS A 122 10.29 3.29 -23.10
N PRO A 123 10.07 4.50 -23.64
CA PRO A 123 9.79 5.69 -22.82
C PRO A 123 8.43 5.54 -22.12
N CYS A 124 8.29 6.16 -20.96
CA CYS A 124 7.02 6.29 -20.26
C CYS A 124 6.67 7.79 -20.15
N ALA A 125 5.42 8.16 -20.40
CA ALA A 125 4.92 9.49 -20.08
C ALA A 125 4.62 9.61 -18.58
N TRP A 126 4.73 10.80 -18.01
CA TRP A 126 4.28 11.07 -16.64
C TRP A 126 2.77 11.32 -16.60
N LEU A 127 2.02 10.64 -15.72
CA LEU A 127 0.59 10.82 -15.54
C LEU A 127 0.32 11.70 -14.32
N SER A 128 -0.56 12.68 -14.45
CA SER A 128 -0.92 13.55 -13.33
C SER A 128 -1.62 12.79 -12.19
N ASP A 129 -1.13 12.96 -10.95
CA ASP A 129 -1.88 12.67 -9.72
C ASP A 129 -2.80 13.84 -9.32
N GLN A 130 -2.57 15.03 -9.89
CA GLN A 130 -3.20 16.30 -9.50
C GLN A 130 -4.62 16.49 -10.10
N PRO A 131 -5.47 17.33 -9.50
CA PRO A 131 -6.81 17.61 -10.03
C PRO A 131 -6.76 18.46 -11.31
N ALA A 132 -7.52 18.03 -12.33
CA ALA A 132 -7.63 18.72 -13.62
C ALA A 132 -8.31 20.12 -13.56
N THR A 133 -8.76 20.55 -12.37
CA THR A 133 -9.27 21.91 -12.13
C THR A 133 -8.16 22.96 -12.10
N LEU A 134 -6.90 22.55 -11.90
CA LEU A 134 -5.74 23.45 -11.83
C LEU A 134 -5.00 23.60 -13.18
N LEU A 135 -5.54 23.03 -14.27
CA LEU A 135 -5.01 23.20 -15.62
C LEU A 135 -5.25 24.62 -16.09
N GLU A 136 -4.23 25.31 -16.60
CA GLU A 136 -4.38 26.63 -17.22
C GLU A 136 -4.27 26.52 -18.75
N ASP A 137 -3.07 26.31 -19.27
CA ASP A 137 -2.77 26.02 -20.67
C ASP A 137 -2.37 24.54 -20.88
N ALA A 138 -2.63 23.99 -22.06
CA ALA A 138 -2.25 22.63 -22.39
C ALA A 138 -1.91 22.44 -23.88
N TYR A 139 -1.32 21.30 -24.22
CA TYR A 139 -0.95 20.91 -25.58
C TYR A 139 -1.54 19.54 -25.92
N ILE A 140 -2.09 19.36 -27.14
CA ILE A 140 -2.54 18.03 -27.63
C ILE A 140 -1.71 17.55 -28.81
N PHE A 141 -1.53 16.23 -28.86
CA PHE A 141 -0.95 15.56 -30.01
C PHE A 141 -1.82 15.70 -31.27
N ARG A 142 -1.23 16.08 -32.40
CA ARG A 142 -1.94 16.32 -33.67
C ARG A 142 -2.26 15.04 -34.44
N GLY A 143 -1.66 13.91 -34.11
CA GLY A 143 -1.80 12.64 -34.84
C GLY A 143 -0.57 12.28 -35.68
N HIS A 144 -0.49 11.01 -36.07
CA HIS A 144 0.59 10.44 -36.87
C HIS A 144 0.38 10.69 -38.37
N ASP A 145 0.43 11.95 -38.82
CA ASP A 145 0.28 12.27 -40.24
C ASP A 145 1.51 11.83 -41.06
N GLY A 146 1.25 11.19 -42.19
CA GLY A 146 2.23 10.37 -42.90
C GLY A 146 3.23 11.14 -43.77
N CYS A 147 4.48 10.71 -43.71
CA CYS A 147 5.43 10.92 -44.80
C CYS A 147 5.02 10.05 -46.00
N GLY A 148 4.72 10.67 -47.15
CA GLY A 148 4.68 9.96 -48.45
C GLY A 148 3.44 10.18 -49.33
N THR A 149 3.71 10.56 -50.58
CA THR A 149 2.86 10.39 -51.79
C THR A 149 1.46 11.01 -51.82
N ARG A 150 1.35 12.21 -52.42
CA ARG A 150 0.13 12.64 -53.13
C ARG A 150 -0.02 11.83 -54.43
N GLY A 151 -0.57 10.64 -54.34
CA GLY A 151 -1.08 9.92 -55.51
C GLY A 151 -2.33 10.62 -56.04
N ARG A 152 -2.30 11.13 -57.27
CA ARG A 152 -3.52 11.50 -58.01
C ARG A 152 -4.27 10.21 -58.34
N ALA A 153 -5.28 9.86 -57.56
CA ALA A 153 -6.33 8.96 -58.01
C ALA A 153 -7.34 9.79 -58.80
N ALA A 154 -7.65 9.37 -60.02
CA ALA A 154 -8.67 10.02 -60.84
C ALA A 154 -10.06 9.75 -60.26
N GLU A 155 -10.94 10.74 -60.35
CA GLU A 155 -12.37 10.53 -60.17
C GLU A 155 -12.89 9.80 -61.42
N ASP A 156 -13.25 8.53 -61.26
CA ASP A 156 -14.12 7.82 -62.20
C ASP A 156 -15.36 7.37 -61.41
N GLY A 157 -16.53 7.76 -61.89
CA GLY A 157 -17.70 7.98 -61.05
C GLY A 157 -18.98 8.25 -61.82
N THR A 158 -19.11 7.60 -62.98
CA THR A 158 -20.37 7.23 -63.67
C THR A 158 -21.66 7.93 -63.19
N ARG A 159 -22.09 8.96 -63.91
CA ARG A 159 -23.49 9.40 -63.97
C ARG A 159 -23.88 9.81 -65.38
N GLU A 160 -24.83 9.06 -65.93
CA GLU A 160 -25.68 9.42 -67.06
C GLU A 160 -27.11 8.92 -66.73
N PRO A 161 -28.15 9.47 -67.37
CA PRO A 161 -28.26 10.82 -67.92
C PRO A 161 -29.55 11.53 -67.44
N ASP A 162 -29.66 12.84 -67.68
CA ASP A 162 -30.86 13.32 -68.38
C ASP A 162 -30.69 14.69 -69.07
N ASP A 163 -31.16 14.67 -70.31
CA ASP A 163 -31.62 15.70 -71.25
C ASP A 163 -30.92 17.05 -71.56
N ASP A 164 -30.73 17.18 -72.88
CA ASP A 164 -31.03 18.31 -73.78
C ASP A 164 -30.04 19.49 -74.06
N ARG A 165 -30.03 19.84 -75.36
CA ARG A 165 -29.48 21.02 -76.06
C ARG A 165 -27.97 21.27 -76.16
N ALA A 166 -27.45 20.85 -77.32
CA ALA A 166 -26.38 21.51 -78.08
C ALA A 166 -26.84 22.92 -78.62
N PRO A 167 -26.02 23.77 -79.30
CA PRO A 167 -24.70 23.47 -79.88
C PRO A 167 -23.63 24.61 -79.92
N ARG A 168 -22.49 24.31 -80.58
CA ARG A 168 -21.50 25.18 -81.28
C ARG A 168 -20.21 25.63 -80.55
N ALA A 169 -19.09 25.13 -81.08
CA ALA A 169 -17.78 25.77 -81.06
C ALA A 169 -17.71 26.99 -82.02
N PRO A 170 -16.60 27.76 -82.07
CA PRO A 170 -15.58 27.38 -83.06
C PRO A 170 -14.10 27.79 -82.75
N LEU A 171 -13.21 27.25 -83.60
CA LEU A 171 -11.92 27.80 -84.09
C LEU A 171 -10.66 27.83 -83.20
N ALA A 172 -9.66 27.05 -83.65
CA ALA A 172 -8.22 27.29 -83.45
C ALA A 172 -7.69 28.31 -84.51
N PRO A 173 -6.38 28.67 -84.54
CA PRO A 173 -5.38 27.78 -85.16
C PRO A 173 -3.95 27.81 -84.55
N ARG A 174 -3.08 26.93 -85.07
CA ARG A 174 -1.65 26.76 -84.73
C ARG A 174 -0.71 27.52 -85.69
N ALA A 175 0.45 27.96 -85.18
CA ALA A 175 1.76 28.03 -85.88
C ALA A 175 2.89 28.25 -84.84
N GLY A 176 4.14 27.79 -84.98
CA GLY A 176 4.75 26.87 -85.96
C GLY A 176 6.29 26.75 -85.80
N ARG A 177 6.86 25.65 -86.35
CA ARG A 177 8.28 25.42 -86.78
C ARG A 177 9.42 25.14 -85.75
N ARG A 178 10.17 24.06 -86.07
CA ARG A 178 11.56 23.64 -85.72
C ARG A 178 12.57 24.32 -86.69
N ALA A 179 13.90 24.30 -86.62
CA ALA A 179 15.04 23.84 -85.76
C ALA A 179 16.31 24.59 -86.32
N PRO A 180 17.63 24.26 -86.13
CA PRO A 180 18.40 23.32 -85.26
C PRO A 180 19.41 24.05 -84.32
N ALA A 181 19.88 23.52 -83.17
CA ALA A 181 20.83 22.42 -82.86
C ALA A 181 22.33 22.70 -83.14
N ASP A 182 23.14 22.76 -82.07
CA ASP A 182 24.59 22.43 -82.03
C ASP A 182 24.99 22.04 -80.57
N PRO A 183 26.03 21.20 -80.31
CA PRO A 183 26.18 20.49 -79.02
C PRO A 183 27.41 20.85 -78.14
N ALA A 184 27.27 20.78 -76.82
CA ALA A 184 28.35 20.46 -75.86
C ALA A 184 27.78 20.01 -74.49
N ALA A 185 28.44 19.05 -73.83
CA ALA A 185 28.08 18.44 -72.53
C ALA A 185 28.71 19.21 -71.32
N PRO A 186 28.53 18.87 -70.02
CA PRO A 186 27.91 17.65 -69.43
C PRO A 186 26.95 17.89 -68.23
N HIS A 187 26.59 16.80 -67.53
CA HIS A 187 25.66 16.75 -66.39
C HIS A 187 25.93 17.73 -65.23
N ALA A 188 24.84 18.29 -64.69
CA ALA A 188 24.75 18.92 -63.37
C ALA A 188 23.48 18.38 -62.63
N PRO A 189 23.42 18.43 -61.29
CA PRO A 189 22.59 17.51 -60.49
C PRO A 189 21.10 17.87 -60.43
N GLY A 190 20.31 16.90 -59.96
CA GLY A 190 18.85 17.00 -59.84
C GLY A 190 18.38 18.17 -58.98
N ALA A 191 17.19 18.68 -59.33
CA ALA A 191 16.57 19.83 -58.65
C ALA A 191 16.45 19.60 -57.13
N PRO A 192 16.63 20.63 -56.30
CA PRO A 192 16.61 20.49 -54.86
C PRO A 192 15.24 20.00 -54.39
N THR A 193 15.23 18.86 -53.70
CA THR A 193 14.09 18.44 -52.87
C THR A 193 13.84 19.54 -51.85
N THR A 194 12.67 20.19 -51.95
CA THR A 194 12.23 21.16 -50.95
C THR A 194 12.25 20.49 -49.57
N PRO A 195 12.93 21.05 -48.57
CA PRO A 195 12.90 20.48 -47.23
C PRO A 195 11.47 20.58 -46.71
N THR A 196 10.81 19.43 -46.55
CA THR A 196 9.56 19.35 -45.79
C THR A 196 9.87 19.81 -44.38
N THR A 197 9.44 21.02 -44.04
CA THR A 197 9.47 21.54 -42.67
C THR A 197 8.81 20.51 -41.76
N PRO A 198 9.47 20.06 -40.68
CA PRO A 198 8.89 19.06 -39.79
C PRO A 198 7.59 19.62 -39.21
N VAL A 199 6.48 18.98 -39.54
CA VAL A 199 5.16 19.35 -39.03
C VAL A 199 5.17 19.04 -37.53
N ASP A 200 4.90 20.07 -36.75
CA ASP A 200 4.87 20.03 -35.29
C ASP A 200 3.88 18.97 -34.79
N PRO A 201 4.32 17.96 -34.00
CA PRO A 201 3.43 16.92 -33.51
C PRO A 201 2.42 17.41 -32.44
N PHE A 202 2.55 18.62 -31.90
CA PHE A 202 1.65 19.16 -30.87
C PHE A 202 1.00 20.49 -31.29
N ILE A 203 -0.23 20.77 -30.85
CA ILE A 203 -0.83 22.13 -30.85
C ILE A 203 -1.08 22.56 -29.40
N ALA A 204 -0.82 23.83 -29.09
CA ALA A 204 -1.38 24.46 -27.90
C ALA A 204 -2.92 24.51 -28.01
N VAL A 205 -3.61 24.33 -26.88
CA VAL A 205 -5.08 24.38 -26.78
C VAL A 205 -5.50 25.20 -25.58
N ARG A 206 -6.60 25.94 -25.73
CA ARG A 206 -7.31 26.59 -24.63
C ARG A 206 -8.56 25.76 -24.29
N PHE A 207 -8.94 25.75 -23.02
CA PHE A 207 -10.13 25.03 -22.55
C PHE A 207 -11.38 25.91 -22.58
N GLY A 208 -12.47 25.37 -23.10
CA GLY A 208 -13.81 25.99 -23.00
C GLY A 208 -14.54 25.59 -21.71
N ALA A 209 -14.36 24.34 -21.24
CA ALA A 209 -14.88 23.84 -19.98
C ALA A 209 -14.02 22.70 -19.42
N ARG A 210 -14.00 22.54 -18.09
CA ARG A 210 -13.21 21.55 -17.35
C ARG A 210 -14.05 20.99 -16.19
N ASP A 211 -14.29 19.69 -16.14
CA ASP A 211 -14.83 19.00 -14.96
C ASP A 211 -14.07 17.67 -14.70
N ALA A 212 -14.45 16.95 -13.64
CA ALA A 212 -13.79 15.68 -13.29
C ALA A 212 -14.07 14.51 -14.27
N ARG A 213 -14.98 14.70 -15.24
CA ARG A 213 -15.48 13.67 -16.17
C ARG A 213 -15.12 13.96 -17.64
N GLY A 214 -14.80 15.20 -17.97
CA GLY A 214 -14.42 15.61 -19.33
C GLY A 214 -13.68 16.94 -19.39
N LEU A 215 -12.79 17.04 -20.38
CA LEU A 215 -12.09 18.27 -20.73
C LEU A 215 -12.54 18.70 -22.12
N GLN A 216 -13.05 19.91 -22.25
CA GLN A 216 -13.60 20.46 -23.49
C GLN A 216 -12.68 21.56 -24.02
N PHE A 217 -12.20 21.41 -25.25
CA PHE A 217 -11.36 22.42 -25.90
C PHE A 217 -12.18 23.62 -26.39
N GLY A 218 -11.51 24.72 -26.73
CA GLY A 218 -12.11 25.82 -27.47
C GLY A 218 -12.61 25.40 -28.86
N SER A 219 -13.57 26.13 -29.40
CA SER A 219 -14.16 25.88 -30.74
C SER A 219 -13.19 26.15 -31.91
N ASP A 220 -12.05 26.78 -31.63
CA ASP A 220 -10.93 27.01 -32.53
C ASP A 220 -10.04 25.76 -32.72
N VAL A 221 -10.07 24.80 -31.79
CA VAL A 221 -9.20 23.62 -31.79
C VAL A 221 -9.73 22.52 -32.74
N ARG A 222 -9.00 22.27 -33.84
CA ARG A 222 -9.33 21.19 -34.79
C ARG A 222 -8.49 19.93 -34.55
N VAL A 223 -9.09 18.91 -33.93
CA VAL A 223 -8.50 17.57 -33.79
C VAL A 223 -8.45 16.84 -35.14
N THR A 224 -7.27 16.32 -35.51
CA THR A 224 -6.99 15.60 -36.76
C THR A 224 -7.26 14.08 -36.65
N PRO A 225 -7.68 13.37 -37.72
CA PRO A 225 -7.92 11.93 -37.65
C PRO A 225 -6.62 11.15 -37.42
N GLY A 226 -6.54 10.43 -36.31
CA GLY A 226 -5.34 9.76 -35.81
C GLY A 226 -4.83 10.31 -34.47
N ALA A 227 -5.28 11.50 -34.06
CA ALA A 227 -4.95 12.08 -32.75
C ALA A 227 -5.68 11.39 -31.57
N SER A 228 -6.83 10.76 -31.81
CA SER A 228 -7.63 10.10 -30.77
C SER A 228 -6.84 9.00 -30.06
N GLY A 229 -6.84 9.02 -28.73
CA GLY A 229 -5.99 8.19 -27.87
C GLY A 229 -4.59 8.77 -27.59
N GLY A 230 -4.21 9.90 -28.19
CA GLY A 230 -2.96 10.61 -27.90
C GLY A 230 -3.02 11.46 -26.62
N PRO A 231 -1.88 11.96 -26.12
CA PRO A 231 -1.81 12.70 -24.86
C PRO A 231 -2.31 14.15 -25.00
N LEU A 232 -2.94 14.63 -23.92
CA LEU A 232 -3.13 16.03 -23.56
C LEU A 232 -2.16 16.34 -22.41
N ILE A 233 -1.31 17.36 -22.58
CA ILE A 233 -0.17 17.66 -21.72
C ILE A 233 -0.35 19.04 -21.09
N ASP A 234 -0.23 19.14 -19.78
CA ASP A 234 0.04 20.39 -19.07
C ASP A 234 1.55 20.64 -19.13
N CYS A 235 1.98 21.71 -19.81
CA CYS A 235 3.39 22.02 -20.00
C CYS A 235 4.02 22.75 -18.80
N ASP A 236 3.24 23.41 -17.95
CA ASP A 236 3.73 24.08 -16.74
C ASP A 236 4.08 23.09 -15.63
N ARG A 237 3.43 21.92 -15.62
CA ARG A 237 3.73 20.78 -14.75
C ARG A 237 4.61 19.72 -15.43
N GLY A 238 4.59 19.69 -16.76
CA GLY A 238 5.16 18.62 -17.57
C GLY A 238 4.45 17.27 -17.39
N GLU A 239 3.12 17.25 -17.41
CA GLU A 239 2.31 16.07 -17.06
C GLU A 239 1.28 15.75 -18.14
N VAL A 240 1.02 14.46 -18.39
CA VAL A 240 -0.17 14.03 -19.14
C VAL A 240 -1.38 14.07 -18.21
N VAL A 241 -2.35 14.89 -18.58
CA VAL A 241 -3.53 15.23 -17.77
C VAL A 241 -4.83 14.71 -18.39
N GLY A 242 -4.80 14.33 -19.67
CA GLY A 242 -5.91 13.66 -20.34
C GLY A 242 -5.48 12.90 -21.59
N ILE A 243 -6.45 12.20 -22.18
CA ILE A 243 -6.31 11.45 -23.43
C ILE A 243 -7.32 12.01 -24.44
N VAL A 244 -6.83 12.40 -25.61
CA VAL A 244 -7.61 13.07 -26.64
C VAL A 244 -8.71 12.15 -27.16
N LYS A 245 -9.97 12.58 -27.00
CA LYS A 245 -11.15 11.95 -27.58
C LYS A 245 -11.49 12.66 -28.91
N GLY A 246 -12.24 12.00 -29.78
CA GLY A 246 -12.65 12.58 -31.07
C GLY A 246 -13.54 13.83 -30.93
N ARG A 247 -13.98 14.37 -32.08
CA ARG A 247 -14.96 15.47 -32.13
C ARG A 247 -16.33 15.03 -31.58
N HIS A 248 -16.98 15.91 -30.82
CA HIS A 248 -18.42 15.78 -30.56
C HIS A 248 -19.20 15.98 -31.87
N GLN A 249 -20.16 15.10 -32.17
CA GLN A 249 -20.88 15.12 -33.45
C GLN A 249 -21.85 16.30 -33.59
N GLN A 250 -22.39 16.82 -32.47
CA GLN A 250 -23.41 17.86 -32.48
C GLN A 250 -22.81 19.28 -32.57
N ASP A 251 -21.68 19.53 -31.90
CA ASP A 251 -21.14 20.89 -31.72
C ASP A 251 -19.72 21.09 -32.30
N HIS A 252 -19.16 20.06 -32.94
CA HIS A 252 -17.81 20.02 -33.53
C HIS A 252 -16.61 20.24 -32.57
N VAL A 253 -16.85 20.45 -31.27
CA VAL A 253 -15.81 20.65 -30.27
C VAL A 253 -14.98 19.38 -30.03
N GLY A 254 -13.67 19.53 -29.84
CA GLY A 254 -12.80 18.44 -29.41
C GLY A 254 -12.89 18.18 -27.91
N LEU A 255 -12.78 16.91 -27.51
CA LEU A 255 -12.88 16.46 -26.12
C LEU A 255 -11.61 15.73 -25.69
N ALA A 256 -11.37 15.64 -24.38
CA ALA A 256 -10.45 14.68 -23.80
C ALA A 256 -11.05 14.02 -22.56
N VAL A 257 -10.66 12.78 -22.31
CA VAL A 257 -10.96 12.07 -21.06
C VAL A 257 -9.82 12.37 -20.09
N PRO A 258 -10.06 12.91 -18.88
CA PRO A 258 -8.99 13.19 -17.93
C PRO A 258 -8.35 11.88 -17.43
N VAL A 259 -7.05 11.88 -17.14
CA VAL A 259 -6.34 10.66 -16.65
C VAL A 259 -6.90 10.15 -15.32
N THR A 260 -7.52 11.04 -14.54
CA THR A 260 -8.25 10.76 -13.30
C THR A 260 -9.38 9.73 -13.49
N ALA A 261 -9.90 9.56 -14.72
CA ALA A 261 -10.90 8.54 -15.05
C ALA A 261 -10.35 7.10 -14.95
N LEU A 262 -9.03 6.91 -14.95
CA LEU A 262 -8.41 5.61 -14.65
C LEU A 262 -8.75 5.09 -13.26
N ARG A 263 -9.19 5.93 -12.32
CA ARG A 263 -9.65 5.49 -10.99
C ARG A 263 -10.86 4.56 -11.06
N GLY A 264 -11.63 4.59 -12.15
CA GLY A 264 -12.67 3.62 -12.43
C GLY A 264 -12.16 2.21 -12.76
N LEU A 265 -10.86 2.01 -12.98
CA LEU A 265 -10.28 0.71 -13.33
C LEU A 265 -10.32 -0.27 -12.14
N GLY A 266 -11.34 -1.14 -12.13
CA GLY A 266 -11.40 -2.38 -11.35
C GLY A 266 -11.31 -3.65 -12.22
N PRO A 267 -11.26 -4.84 -11.59
CA PRO A 267 -11.09 -6.13 -12.25
C PRO A 267 -12.21 -6.49 -13.25
N GLU A 268 -13.42 -5.96 -13.06
CA GLU A 268 -14.57 -6.10 -13.96
C GLU A 268 -14.33 -5.57 -15.39
N HIS A 269 -13.36 -4.68 -15.57
CA HIS A 269 -12.97 -4.14 -16.87
C HIS A 269 -12.02 -5.06 -17.66
N LEU A 270 -11.57 -6.18 -17.08
CA LEU A 270 -10.65 -7.12 -17.72
C LEU A 270 -11.28 -7.74 -18.97
N VAL A 271 -10.53 -7.78 -20.07
CA VAL A 271 -10.94 -8.45 -21.30
C VAL A 271 -10.84 -9.97 -21.09
N PRO A 272 -11.89 -10.77 -21.38
CA PRO A 272 -11.83 -12.23 -21.26
C PRO A 272 -10.64 -12.83 -22.00
N GLY A 273 -9.86 -13.67 -21.30
CA GLY A 273 -8.63 -14.28 -21.84
C GLY A 273 -7.38 -13.40 -21.77
N ALA A 274 -7.45 -12.17 -21.24
CA ALA A 274 -6.28 -11.36 -20.97
C ALA A 274 -5.68 -11.63 -19.57
N GLU A 275 -4.36 -11.61 -19.46
CA GLU A 275 -3.66 -11.60 -18.17
C GLU A 275 -3.63 -10.16 -17.62
N GLY A 276 -4.30 -9.96 -16.48
CA GLY A 276 -4.49 -8.67 -15.83
C GLY A 276 -3.42 -8.29 -14.80
N LEU A 277 -3.64 -7.14 -14.16
CA LEU A 277 -2.81 -6.54 -13.10
C LEU A 277 -3.20 -6.99 -11.68
N GLY A 278 -3.96 -8.08 -11.54
CA GLY A 278 -4.43 -8.58 -10.24
C GLY A 278 -5.72 -7.91 -9.74
N PRO A 279 -6.00 -7.99 -8.42
CA PRO A 279 -7.30 -7.63 -7.84
C PRO A 279 -7.55 -6.11 -7.74
N ASP A 280 -6.51 -5.28 -7.58
CA ASP A 280 -6.61 -3.82 -7.75
C ASP A 280 -5.74 -3.36 -8.94
N PRO A 281 -6.30 -3.41 -10.16
CA PRO A 281 -5.55 -3.05 -11.37
C PRO A 281 -5.19 -1.57 -11.46
N TYR A 282 -5.95 -0.66 -10.83
CA TYR A 282 -5.60 0.76 -10.79
C TYR A 282 -4.36 1.00 -9.92
N HIS A 283 -4.37 0.47 -8.69
CA HIS A 283 -3.21 0.57 -7.80
C HIS A 283 -1.97 -0.04 -8.46
N ALA A 284 -2.07 -1.28 -8.97
CA ALA A 284 -0.95 -1.97 -9.61
C ALA A 284 -0.38 -1.21 -10.82
N LEU A 285 -1.23 -0.60 -11.66
CA LEU A 285 -0.80 0.23 -12.80
C LEU A 285 -0.03 1.47 -12.35
N MET A 286 -0.55 2.21 -11.36
CA MET A 286 0.11 3.42 -10.83
C MET A 286 1.40 3.06 -10.09
N SER A 287 1.44 1.95 -9.36
CA SER A 287 2.67 1.47 -8.72
C SER A 287 3.75 1.09 -9.75
N LEU A 288 3.37 0.52 -10.89
CA LEU A 288 4.29 0.22 -11.99
C LEU A 288 4.80 1.49 -12.69
N HIS A 289 3.94 2.49 -12.86
CA HIS A 289 4.28 3.81 -13.39
C HIS A 289 5.34 4.52 -12.55
N ASP A 290 5.09 4.67 -11.24
CA ASP A 290 5.94 5.44 -10.34
C ASP A 290 7.32 4.80 -10.14
N ARG A 291 7.35 3.47 -9.94
CA ARG A 291 8.61 2.73 -9.81
C ARG A 291 9.44 2.76 -11.08
N TRP A 292 8.83 2.85 -12.27
CA TRP A 292 9.58 3.00 -13.52
C TRP A 292 10.26 4.37 -13.62
N HIS A 293 9.55 5.46 -13.30
CA HIS A 293 10.15 6.80 -13.36
C HIS A 293 11.27 6.97 -12.34
N TRP A 294 11.17 6.34 -11.16
CA TRP A 294 12.24 6.31 -10.16
C TRP A 294 13.42 5.43 -10.62
N ALA A 295 13.19 4.21 -11.10
CA ALA A 295 14.26 3.35 -11.63
C ALA A 295 14.97 3.96 -12.85
N GLY A 296 14.28 4.81 -13.62
CA GLY A 296 14.85 5.59 -14.73
C GLY A 296 15.89 6.64 -14.30
N GLN A 297 16.03 6.93 -13.00
CA GLN A 297 17.07 7.83 -12.46
C GLN A 297 18.41 7.15 -12.17
N GLU A 298 18.50 5.82 -12.32
CA GLU A 298 19.74 5.08 -12.04
C GLU A 298 20.85 5.47 -13.03
N LEU A 299 21.88 6.14 -12.50
CA LEU A 299 23.11 6.53 -13.20
C LEU A 299 23.73 5.33 -13.93
N GLY A 300 23.58 5.29 -15.25
CA GLY A 300 24.15 4.27 -16.13
C GLY A 300 23.16 3.62 -17.10
N ARG A 301 21.83 3.75 -16.89
CA ARG A 301 20.82 3.15 -17.79
C ARG A 301 20.41 3.99 -19.00
N ALA A 302 20.57 5.32 -18.96
CA ALA A 302 20.13 6.21 -20.03
C ALA A 302 21.30 7.01 -20.64
N ALA A 303 21.46 6.92 -21.96
CA ALA A 303 22.43 7.70 -22.74
C ALA A 303 21.95 9.14 -23.08
N GLY A 304 20.98 9.66 -22.33
CA GLY A 304 20.34 10.95 -22.59
C GLY A 304 19.36 11.34 -21.48
N PRO A 305 18.77 12.56 -21.54
CA PRO A 305 17.87 13.05 -20.51
C PRO A 305 16.58 12.24 -20.41
N THR A 306 15.90 12.37 -19.28
CA THR A 306 14.67 11.69 -18.90
C THR A 306 13.46 12.65 -18.89
N TRP A 307 12.25 12.11 -18.69
CA TRP A 307 11.06 12.94 -18.44
C TRP A 307 11.20 13.78 -17.17
N PHE A 308 11.84 13.21 -16.14
CA PHE A 308 12.17 13.93 -14.90
C PHE A 308 13.05 15.15 -15.17
N ASP A 309 14.09 15.04 -16.01
CA ASP A 309 14.96 16.17 -16.34
C ASP A 309 14.20 17.30 -17.04
N ALA A 310 13.23 16.95 -17.90
CA ALA A 310 12.37 17.92 -18.56
C ALA A 310 11.44 18.64 -17.55
N GLN A 311 10.79 17.90 -16.64
CA GLN A 311 9.99 18.48 -15.56
C GLN A 311 10.84 19.33 -14.61
N HIS A 312 12.02 18.86 -14.26
CA HIS A 312 12.97 19.58 -13.41
C HIS A 312 13.31 20.93 -14.04
N ALA A 313 13.73 20.96 -15.31
CA ALA A 313 14.08 22.19 -16.02
C ALA A 313 12.93 23.22 -16.10
N ILE A 314 11.67 22.77 -16.20
CA ILE A 314 10.47 23.64 -16.21
C ILE A 314 10.17 24.21 -14.81
N MET A 315 10.43 23.43 -13.76
CA MET A 315 10.09 23.78 -12.37
C MET A 315 11.25 24.40 -11.59
N SER A 316 12.49 24.28 -12.07
CA SER A 316 13.69 24.93 -11.51
C SER A 316 13.47 26.45 -11.39
N GLY A 317 13.85 27.03 -10.26
CA GLY A 317 13.72 28.47 -10.02
C GLY A 317 12.31 28.95 -9.61
N ARG A 318 11.26 28.10 -9.68
CA ARG A 318 9.89 28.46 -9.23
C ARG A 318 9.71 28.52 -7.70
N GLY A 319 10.80 28.63 -6.91
CA GLY A 319 10.77 28.87 -5.47
C GLY A 319 10.14 27.78 -4.57
N ARG A 320 9.94 26.57 -5.08
CA ARG A 320 9.29 25.47 -4.33
C ARG A 320 10.22 24.86 -3.28
N LEU A 321 9.66 24.51 -2.12
CA LEU A 321 10.32 23.68 -1.10
C LEU A 321 10.04 22.17 -1.28
N TRP A 322 9.00 21.82 -2.05
CA TRP A 322 8.73 20.46 -2.52
C TRP A 322 9.04 20.38 -4.02
N GLY A 323 10.20 19.82 -4.35
CA GLY A 323 10.70 19.74 -5.72
C GLY A 323 10.17 18.53 -6.49
N VAL A 324 10.55 18.46 -7.78
CA VAL A 324 10.27 17.29 -8.63
C VAL A 324 10.93 16.03 -8.06
N GLN A 325 12.10 16.16 -7.42
CA GLN A 325 12.83 15.04 -6.82
C GLN A 325 12.14 14.52 -5.56
N GLU A 326 11.70 15.41 -4.66
CA GLU A 326 10.90 15.05 -3.48
C GLU A 326 9.64 14.30 -3.88
N ARG A 327 8.91 14.84 -4.88
CA ARG A 327 7.69 14.22 -5.41
C ARG A 327 7.97 12.84 -6.01
N LEU A 328 8.99 12.72 -6.86
CA LEU A 328 9.36 11.44 -7.48
C LEU A 328 9.68 10.38 -6.42
N GLN A 329 10.49 10.73 -5.42
CA GLN A 329 10.85 9.82 -4.32
C GLN A 329 9.63 9.45 -3.46
N ALA A 330 8.76 10.42 -3.14
CA ALA A 330 7.53 10.17 -2.40
C ALA A 330 6.61 9.20 -3.14
N LEU A 331 6.44 9.36 -4.45
CA LEU A 331 5.57 8.52 -5.26
C LEU A 331 6.14 7.08 -5.41
N ASP A 332 7.45 6.89 -5.55
CA ASP A 332 8.07 5.55 -5.49
C ASP A 332 7.85 4.87 -4.13
N LEU A 333 8.03 5.61 -3.02
CA LEU A 333 7.79 5.08 -1.67
C LEU A 333 6.33 4.67 -1.48
N LEU A 334 5.38 5.50 -1.91
CA LEU A 334 3.94 5.19 -1.88
C LEU A 334 3.61 3.98 -2.77
N ALA A 335 4.23 3.86 -3.94
CA ALA A 335 4.08 2.76 -4.89
C ALA A 335 4.67 1.41 -4.42
N ARG A 336 5.35 1.39 -3.28
CA ARG A 336 5.86 0.17 -2.61
C ARG A 336 4.98 -0.29 -1.45
N LEU A 337 4.03 0.54 -1.01
CA LEU A 337 3.06 0.18 0.02
C LEU A 337 1.93 -0.69 -0.57
N PRO A 338 1.19 -1.46 0.24
CA PRO A 338 -0.07 -2.05 -0.19
C PRO A 338 -1.11 -0.96 -0.50
N ALA A 339 -2.07 -1.32 -1.34
CA ALA A 339 -3.25 -0.47 -1.59
C ALA A 339 -3.99 -0.19 -0.27
N PRO A 340 -4.54 1.01 -0.06
CA PRO A 340 -5.39 1.29 1.10
C PRO A 340 -6.59 0.34 1.11
N ARG A 341 -6.91 -0.25 2.27
CA ARG A 341 -8.05 -1.16 2.41
C ARG A 341 -9.41 -0.53 2.08
N ASP A 342 -9.51 0.79 2.23
CA ASP A 342 -10.72 1.57 2.00
C ASP A 342 -10.31 2.99 1.54
N PRO A 343 -10.84 3.51 0.42
CA PRO A 343 -10.70 4.92 0.00
C PRO A 343 -11.00 5.93 1.11
N LEU A 344 -11.90 5.64 2.05
CA LEU A 344 -12.22 6.52 3.18
C LEU A 344 -11.01 6.79 4.09
N LEU A 345 -10.02 5.88 4.16
CA LEU A 345 -8.77 6.12 4.88
C LEU A 345 -7.92 7.21 4.20
N VAL A 346 -7.94 7.27 2.87
CA VAL A 346 -7.21 8.29 2.09
C VAL A 346 -7.92 9.63 2.24
N GLU A 347 -9.25 9.65 2.17
CA GLU A 347 -10.06 10.87 2.40
C GLU A 347 -9.90 11.40 3.82
N ALA A 348 -9.87 10.54 4.84
CA ALA A 348 -9.60 10.93 6.22
C ALA A 348 -8.18 11.49 6.41
N ALA A 349 -7.17 10.84 5.82
CA ALA A 349 -5.78 11.32 5.89
C ALA A 349 -5.59 12.68 5.19
N VAL A 350 -6.25 12.92 4.05
CA VAL A 350 -6.27 14.23 3.40
C VAL A 350 -7.02 15.26 4.25
N GLY A 351 -8.18 14.90 4.81
CA GLY A 351 -8.98 15.78 5.67
C GLY A 351 -8.36 16.11 7.03
N GLU A 352 -7.40 15.33 7.52
CA GLU A 352 -6.59 15.64 8.71
C GLU A 352 -5.45 16.65 8.39
N VAL A 353 -5.01 16.68 7.14
CA VAL A 353 -3.91 17.54 6.67
C VAL A 353 -4.39 18.92 6.23
N LEU A 354 -5.54 18.97 5.56
CA LEU A 354 -6.18 20.20 5.09
C LEU A 354 -6.93 20.91 6.23
N ASP A 355 -6.94 22.24 6.22
CA ASP A 355 -7.64 23.03 7.24
C ASP A 355 -9.17 23.01 7.02
N ARG A 356 -9.94 23.30 8.09
CA ARG A 356 -11.42 23.18 8.07
C ARG A 356 -12.07 24.15 7.08
N GLY A 357 -12.45 23.63 5.91
CA GLY A 357 -13.15 24.36 4.86
C GLY A 357 -12.78 23.81 3.49
N ASP A 358 -11.53 23.39 3.34
CA ASP A 358 -11.04 22.72 2.15
C ASP A 358 -11.60 21.30 2.09
N ARG A 359 -12.06 20.90 0.91
CA ARG A 359 -12.44 19.52 0.61
C ARG A 359 -11.52 19.00 -0.49
N PRO A 360 -11.20 17.69 -0.49
CA PRO A 360 -10.65 17.07 -1.69
C PRO A 360 -11.57 17.36 -2.89
N GLY A 361 -10.99 17.39 -4.09
CA GLY A 361 -11.75 17.60 -5.32
C GLY A 361 -12.87 16.57 -5.50
N ALA A 362 -13.82 16.83 -6.40
CA ALA A 362 -15.01 16.00 -6.60
C ALA A 362 -14.73 14.65 -7.32
N TRP A 363 -13.75 13.89 -6.84
CA TRP A 363 -13.27 12.61 -7.38
C TRP A 363 -12.74 11.70 -6.27
N ALA A 364 -12.95 10.39 -6.40
CA ALA A 364 -12.61 9.41 -5.37
C ALA A 364 -11.09 9.23 -5.18
N LEU A 365 -10.63 9.13 -3.93
CA LEU A 365 -9.21 8.94 -3.59
C LEU A 365 -8.92 7.44 -3.35
N ARG A 366 -8.56 6.69 -4.40
CA ARG A 366 -8.44 5.23 -4.33
C ARG A 366 -7.08 4.71 -3.84
N THR A 367 -6.03 5.53 -3.90
CA THR A 367 -4.65 5.11 -3.62
C THR A 367 -3.92 6.18 -2.82
N TRP A 368 -2.80 5.82 -2.19
CA TRP A 368 -1.99 6.80 -1.48
C TRP A 368 -1.42 7.90 -2.41
N ARG A 369 -1.19 7.58 -3.70
CA ARG A 369 -0.87 8.54 -4.78
C ARG A 369 -1.98 9.57 -4.94
N ASP A 370 -3.24 9.15 -4.95
CA ASP A 370 -4.38 10.04 -5.13
C ASP A 370 -4.51 11.05 -3.99
N GLY A 371 -4.33 10.60 -2.75
CA GLY A 371 -4.32 11.49 -1.59
C GLY A 371 -3.15 12.48 -1.59
N HIS A 372 -1.97 12.06 -2.05
CA HIS A 372 -0.84 12.98 -2.28
C HIS A 372 -1.21 14.04 -3.34
N GLY A 373 -1.72 13.61 -4.50
CA GLY A 373 -2.12 14.50 -5.58
C GLY A 373 -3.24 15.49 -5.22
N ALA A 374 -4.10 15.14 -4.25
CA ALA A 374 -5.17 16.00 -3.74
C ALA A 374 -4.70 17.17 -2.84
N LEU A 375 -3.45 17.16 -2.36
CA LEU A 375 -2.89 18.24 -1.51
C LEU A 375 -2.38 19.43 -2.32
N TYR A 376 -2.21 19.29 -3.63
CA TYR A 376 -1.88 20.41 -4.50
C TYR A 376 -3.07 21.37 -4.62
N GLN A 377 -2.96 22.54 -4.00
CA GLN A 377 -4.04 23.55 -3.93
C GLN A 377 -3.62 24.94 -4.43
N GLY A 378 -2.38 25.12 -4.89
CA GLY A 378 -1.85 26.45 -5.24
C GLY A 378 -1.50 27.32 -4.02
N SER A 379 -1.29 26.68 -2.86
CA SER A 379 -0.81 27.30 -1.63
C SER A 379 0.66 27.71 -1.72
N ASP A 380 1.16 28.45 -0.71
CA ASP A 380 2.56 28.86 -0.65
C ASP A 380 3.51 27.63 -0.48
N PRO A 381 4.79 27.74 -0.88
CA PRO A 381 5.74 26.63 -0.83
C PRO A 381 5.94 25.98 0.55
N TYR A 382 5.74 26.71 1.65
CA TYR A 382 5.90 26.16 3.00
C TYR A 382 4.64 25.40 3.44
N THR A 383 3.46 25.94 3.16
CA THR A 383 2.19 25.23 3.39
C THR A 383 2.12 23.94 2.56
N GLU A 384 2.56 23.98 1.30
CA GLU A 384 2.67 22.80 0.42
C GLU A 384 3.61 21.73 1.02
N LEU A 385 4.85 22.09 1.39
CA LEU A 385 5.79 21.19 2.06
C LEU A 385 5.21 20.58 3.35
N ARG A 386 4.59 21.41 4.19
CA ARG A 386 4.00 20.99 5.47
C ARG A 386 2.89 19.97 5.26
N ALA A 387 2.03 20.19 4.26
CA ALA A 387 0.96 19.26 3.91
C ALA A 387 1.51 17.90 3.48
N PHE A 388 2.49 17.87 2.57
CA PHE A 388 3.11 16.62 2.11
C PHE A 388 3.79 15.84 3.24
N VAL A 389 4.61 16.49 4.06
CA VAL A 389 5.28 15.81 5.19
C VAL A 389 4.24 15.27 6.19
N HIS A 390 3.17 16.00 6.47
CA HIS A 390 2.11 15.53 7.36
C HIS A 390 1.33 14.33 6.80
N TYR A 391 0.95 14.39 5.53
CA TYR A 391 0.24 13.29 4.86
C TYR A 391 1.08 12.01 4.80
N LEU A 392 2.34 12.11 4.36
CA LEU A 392 3.23 10.95 4.27
C LEU A 392 3.51 10.36 5.66
N ARG A 393 3.55 11.20 6.72
CA ARG A 393 3.61 10.74 8.13
C ARG A 393 2.37 9.94 8.52
N ILE A 394 1.17 10.36 8.11
CA ILE A 394 -0.08 9.63 8.37
C ILE A 394 -0.09 8.30 7.60
N VAL A 395 0.26 8.29 6.32
CA VAL A 395 0.31 7.06 5.50
C VAL A 395 1.32 6.04 6.07
N ALA A 396 2.51 6.49 6.46
CA ALA A 396 3.51 5.64 7.11
C ALA A 396 3.01 5.06 8.44
N GLN A 397 2.33 5.87 9.26
CA GLN A 397 1.72 5.42 10.52
C GLN A 397 0.62 4.37 10.27
N LEU A 398 -0.36 4.66 9.40
CA LEU A 398 -1.47 3.74 9.09
C LEU A 398 -0.96 2.41 8.55
N THR A 399 0.01 2.45 7.62
CA THR A 399 0.59 1.24 7.04
C THR A 399 1.38 0.44 8.08
N ALA A 400 2.17 1.10 8.93
CA ALA A 400 2.91 0.43 10.00
C ALA A 400 1.97 -0.21 11.04
N ASP A 401 0.88 0.47 11.42
CA ASP A 401 -0.13 -0.06 12.35
C ASP A 401 -0.86 -1.27 11.76
N GLU A 402 -1.19 -1.23 10.45
CA GLU A 402 -1.93 -2.29 9.76
C GLU A 402 -1.21 -3.65 9.79
N VAL A 403 0.11 -3.64 9.57
CA VAL A 403 0.95 -4.86 9.56
C VAL A 403 1.74 -5.07 10.85
N ARG A 404 1.47 -4.29 11.91
CA ARG A 404 2.20 -4.37 13.20
C ARG A 404 2.12 -5.76 13.82
N ASP A 405 0.92 -6.33 13.84
CA ASP A 405 0.59 -7.60 14.51
C ASP A 405 0.44 -8.78 13.52
N VAL A 406 0.82 -8.58 12.26
CA VAL A 406 0.71 -9.59 11.19
C VAL A 406 2.06 -10.34 11.04
N PRO A 407 2.11 -11.67 11.20
CA PRO A 407 3.33 -12.46 11.01
C PRO A 407 3.67 -12.65 9.51
N GLY A 408 4.86 -13.20 9.24
CA GLY A 408 5.30 -13.60 7.91
C GLY A 408 6.08 -12.54 7.11
N GLU A 409 6.78 -13.01 6.08
CA GLU A 409 7.71 -12.22 5.26
C GLU A 409 7.04 -11.05 4.55
N GLN A 410 5.83 -11.24 4.02
CA GLN A 410 5.08 -10.18 3.33
C GLN A 410 4.77 -9.01 4.26
N ALA A 411 4.38 -9.28 5.50
CA ALA A 411 4.14 -8.24 6.51
C ALA A 411 5.46 -7.57 6.94
N ALA A 412 6.55 -8.33 7.06
CA ALA A 412 7.89 -7.79 7.32
C ALA A 412 8.37 -6.86 6.20
N ALA A 413 8.14 -7.23 4.93
CA ALA A 413 8.46 -6.39 3.78
C ALA A 413 7.67 -5.06 3.80
N VAL A 414 6.37 -5.10 4.11
CA VAL A 414 5.54 -3.89 4.27
C VAL A 414 6.02 -3.02 5.43
N ARG A 415 6.36 -3.61 6.59
CA ARG A 415 6.99 -2.87 7.71
C ARG A 415 8.28 -2.17 7.27
N GLY A 416 9.10 -2.84 6.46
CA GLY A 416 10.31 -2.26 5.87
C GLY A 416 10.06 -1.08 4.93
N GLN A 417 9.01 -1.11 4.10
CA GLN A 417 8.66 0.04 3.24
C GLN A 417 8.04 1.19 4.04
N ALA A 418 7.21 0.89 5.05
CA ALA A 418 6.66 1.90 5.95
C ALA A 418 7.76 2.63 6.75
N LEU A 419 8.80 1.89 7.18
CA LEU A 419 9.98 2.48 7.83
C LEU A 419 10.75 3.43 6.89
N ARG A 420 11.01 3.02 5.64
CA ARG A 420 11.66 3.88 4.63
C ARG A 420 10.88 5.18 4.36
N LEU A 421 9.54 5.09 4.34
CA LEU A 421 8.70 6.29 4.23
C LEU A 421 8.80 7.17 5.48
N ALA A 422 8.83 6.57 6.68
CA ALA A 422 9.04 7.30 7.93
C ALA A 422 10.41 8.01 8.00
N GLU A 423 11.47 7.37 7.52
CA GLU A 423 12.82 7.96 7.40
C GLU A 423 12.83 9.15 6.42
N PHE A 424 12.20 9.01 5.26
CA PHE A 424 12.04 10.10 4.29
C PHE A 424 11.25 11.29 4.87
N VAL A 425 10.13 11.00 5.56
CA VAL A 425 9.33 11.99 6.31
C VAL A 425 10.20 12.70 7.36
N GLN A 426 10.98 11.97 8.15
CA GLN A 426 11.85 12.54 9.18
C GLN A 426 12.92 13.46 8.58
N ALA A 427 13.53 13.06 7.45
CA ALA A 427 14.51 13.86 6.74
C ALA A 427 13.92 15.17 6.19
N LYS A 428 12.73 15.14 5.58
CA LYS A 428 12.06 16.34 5.05
C LYS A 428 11.46 17.23 6.16
N ALA A 429 11.05 16.64 7.29
CA ALA A 429 10.55 17.37 8.46
C ALA A 429 11.61 18.29 9.13
N VAL A 430 12.90 18.15 8.79
CA VAL A 430 13.96 19.05 9.28
C VAL A 430 13.79 20.49 8.79
N VAL A 431 13.19 20.69 7.61
CA VAL A 431 12.96 22.00 6.99
C VAL A 431 11.74 22.73 7.61
N LEU A 432 10.88 22.01 8.35
CA LEU A 432 9.70 22.58 8.98
C LEU A 432 10.05 23.43 10.21
N GLN A 433 9.24 24.47 10.46
CA GLN A 433 9.34 25.26 11.68
C GLN A 433 9.14 24.36 12.92
N PRO A 434 9.82 24.64 14.05
CA PRO A 434 9.75 23.81 15.25
C PRO A 434 8.32 23.56 15.77
N GLN A 435 7.41 24.51 15.56
CA GLN A 435 5.99 24.38 15.94
C GLN A 435 5.24 23.33 15.09
N ASP A 436 5.37 23.40 13.75
CA ASP A 436 4.74 22.43 12.85
C ASP A 436 5.39 21.04 12.99
N ARG A 437 6.72 20.99 13.15
CA ARG A 437 7.45 19.74 13.41
C ARG A 437 6.98 19.06 14.71
N ARG A 438 6.66 19.83 15.76
CA ARG A 438 6.05 19.30 17.01
C ARG A 438 4.59 18.88 16.82
N ARG A 439 3.81 19.59 16.00
CA ARG A 439 2.41 19.26 15.70
C ARG A 439 2.28 17.96 14.90
N ILE A 440 3.09 17.80 13.86
CA ILE A 440 3.11 16.60 13.00
C ILE A 440 3.74 15.42 13.74
N GLY A 441 4.88 15.65 14.39
CA GLY A 441 5.64 14.63 15.12
C GLY A 441 6.21 13.52 14.22
N PRO A 442 6.96 12.57 14.80
CA PRO A 442 7.42 11.39 14.07
C PRO A 442 6.27 10.40 13.81
N VAL A 443 6.52 9.41 12.95
CA VAL A 443 5.74 8.16 12.94
C VAL A 443 6.02 7.46 14.26
N ARG A 444 4.99 7.23 15.09
CA ARG A 444 5.17 6.69 16.43
C ARG A 444 5.12 5.17 16.39
N ARG A 445 6.13 4.52 16.99
CA ARG A 445 5.97 3.13 17.44
C ARG A 445 4.86 3.11 18.48
N ARG A 446 3.93 2.17 18.34
CA ARG A 446 2.77 2.04 19.22
C ARG A 446 2.98 0.88 20.19
N PRO A 447 2.67 1.04 21.49
CA PRO A 447 2.82 -0.04 22.44
C PRO A 447 1.90 -1.21 22.06
N ARG A 448 2.45 -2.42 22.12
CA ARG A 448 1.75 -3.69 21.87
C ARG A 448 1.38 -4.35 23.20
N SER A 449 2.24 -4.20 24.19
CA SER A 449 2.12 -4.79 25.52
C SER A 449 2.50 -3.81 26.62
N VAL A 450 2.03 -4.11 27.83
CA VAL A 450 2.55 -3.60 29.10
C VAL A 450 3.04 -4.80 29.89
N LEU A 451 4.33 -4.83 30.18
CA LEU A 451 4.96 -5.84 31.03
C LEU A 451 4.96 -5.36 32.47
N VAL A 452 4.47 -6.19 33.38
CA VAL A 452 4.71 -6.13 34.82
C VAL A 452 5.75 -7.20 35.14
N GLU A 453 6.81 -6.83 35.83
CA GLU A 453 7.85 -7.77 36.27
C GLU A 453 7.97 -7.72 37.79
N PHE A 454 8.06 -8.90 38.43
CA PHE A 454 8.47 -9.05 39.82
C PHE A 454 9.86 -9.67 39.87
N GLU A 455 10.84 -8.92 40.37
CA GLU A 455 12.23 -9.35 40.51
C GLU A 455 12.45 -9.88 41.93
N PRO A 456 12.79 -11.17 42.13
CA PRO A 456 13.13 -11.71 43.44
C PRO A 456 14.48 -11.19 43.93
N LEU A 457 14.60 -10.93 45.23
CA LEU A 457 15.80 -10.43 45.88
C LEU A 457 16.34 -11.46 46.88
N PHE A 458 17.54 -11.96 46.60
CA PHE A 458 18.19 -13.00 47.38
C PHE A 458 19.10 -12.38 48.45
N TYR A 459 18.55 -12.13 49.64
CA TYR A 459 19.30 -11.54 50.76
C TYR A 459 19.96 -12.59 51.67
N ASP A 460 19.25 -13.67 52.03
CA ASP A 460 19.76 -14.77 52.89
C ASP A 460 19.02 -16.10 52.59
N GLU A 461 19.70 -17.25 52.74
CA GLU A 461 19.06 -18.58 52.66
C GLU A 461 18.03 -18.75 53.79
N GLY A 462 16.75 -18.94 53.44
CA GLY A 462 15.66 -19.11 54.41
C GLY A 462 15.05 -17.80 54.94
N GLY A 463 15.45 -16.65 54.41
CA GLY A 463 14.70 -15.40 54.58
C GLY A 463 13.35 -15.40 53.85
N PRO A 464 12.44 -14.47 54.16
CA PRO A 464 11.22 -14.30 53.36
C PRO A 464 11.58 -13.86 51.93
N GLU A 465 10.85 -14.38 50.94
CA GLU A 465 11.00 -13.92 49.56
C GLU A 465 10.49 -12.48 49.41
N LEU A 466 11.39 -11.61 48.96
CA LEU A 466 11.18 -10.18 48.85
C LEU A 466 11.42 -9.76 47.40
N PHE A 467 10.59 -8.87 46.89
CA PHE A 467 10.53 -8.52 45.47
C PHE A 467 10.66 -7.02 45.27
N ASN A 468 11.38 -6.63 44.23
CA ASN A 468 11.17 -5.34 43.55
C ASN A 468 10.15 -5.55 42.42
N TRP A 469 9.59 -4.47 41.89
CA TRP A 469 8.72 -4.56 40.70
C TRP A 469 8.97 -3.43 39.69
N SER A 470 8.77 -3.76 38.41
CA SER A 470 8.84 -2.79 37.31
C SER A 470 7.59 -2.87 36.42
N VAL A 471 7.29 -1.76 35.72
CA VAL A 471 6.28 -1.71 34.67
C VAL A 471 6.90 -1.08 33.43
N SER A 472 6.84 -1.81 32.31
CA SER A 472 7.44 -1.41 31.03
C SER A 472 6.40 -1.44 29.90
N GLU A 473 6.51 -0.54 28.95
CA GLU A 473 5.72 -0.55 27.70
C GLU A 473 6.53 -1.24 26.60
N GLY A 474 5.94 -2.27 25.99
CA GLY A 474 6.58 -3.11 24.98
C GLY A 474 6.16 -2.74 23.57
N TYR A 475 7.13 -2.67 22.66
CA TYR A 475 6.94 -2.36 21.24
C TYR A 475 7.19 -3.58 20.33
N GLY A 476 7.56 -4.72 20.93
CA GLY A 476 7.94 -5.96 20.25
C GLY A 476 9.44 -6.04 19.92
N GLN A 477 9.91 -7.23 19.58
CA GLN A 477 11.32 -7.52 19.24
C GLN A 477 12.31 -7.13 20.36
N GLY A 478 11.94 -7.37 21.61
CA GLY A 478 12.74 -7.05 22.80
C GLY A 478 12.82 -5.56 23.10
N GLN A 479 12.01 -4.72 22.45
CA GLN A 479 12.01 -3.27 22.67
C GLN A 479 11.04 -2.88 23.78
N TRP A 480 11.60 -2.52 24.92
CA TRP A 480 10.86 -2.12 26.12
C TRP A 480 11.28 -0.74 26.61
N LEU A 481 10.31 0.03 27.08
CA LEU A 481 10.52 1.30 27.78
C LEU A 481 10.03 1.14 29.22
N ARG A 482 10.94 1.16 30.21
CA ARG A 482 10.56 1.13 31.63
C ARG A 482 9.88 2.46 32.01
N VAL A 483 8.61 2.40 32.41
CA VAL A 483 7.76 3.58 32.66
C VAL A 483 7.38 3.79 34.13
N ASP A 484 7.51 2.75 34.95
CA ASP A 484 7.28 2.76 36.39
C ASP A 484 8.23 1.74 37.05
N VAL A 485 8.71 2.02 38.25
CA VAL A 485 9.58 1.10 38.99
C VAL A 485 9.46 1.35 40.50
N GLN A 486 9.67 0.30 41.28
CA GLN A 486 9.98 0.38 42.69
C GLN A 486 11.25 -0.44 42.94
N GLU A 487 12.32 0.28 43.28
CA GLU A 487 13.58 -0.28 43.73
C GLU A 487 13.70 0.08 45.22
N SER A 488 13.65 -0.92 46.09
CA SER A 488 13.91 -0.73 47.53
C SER A 488 14.97 -1.70 48.00
N ALA A 489 15.92 -1.22 48.79
CA ALA A 489 17.07 -1.99 49.29
C ALA A 489 16.74 -3.16 50.23
N GLY A 490 15.46 -3.50 50.43
CA GLY A 490 15.00 -4.70 51.11
C GLY A 490 13.73 -5.32 50.49
N GLY A 491 13.35 -4.93 49.28
CA GLY A 491 12.11 -5.38 48.60
C GLY A 491 10.82 -5.22 49.42
N VAL A 492 9.78 -5.92 48.96
CA VAL A 492 8.53 -6.18 49.71
C VAL A 492 8.00 -7.59 49.39
N PRO A 493 7.20 -8.24 50.25
CA PRO A 493 6.57 -9.52 49.93
C PRO A 493 5.68 -9.45 48.68
N PHE A 494 5.55 -10.57 47.95
CA PHE A 494 4.85 -10.63 46.65
C PHE A 494 3.45 -9.99 46.65
N GLU A 495 2.63 -10.30 47.65
CA GLU A 495 1.29 -9.74 47.79
C GLU A 495 1.29 -8.20 47.91
N GLN A 496 2.27 -7.65 48.64
CA GLN A 496 2.43 -6.21 48.80
C GLN A 496 3.01 -5.56 47.53
N ALA A 497 3.90 -6.24 46.80
CA ALA A 497 4.35 -5.81 45.48
C ALA A 497 3.16 -5.72 44.51
N ARG A 498 2.32 -6.76 44.46
CA ARG A 498 1.10 -6.81 43.64
C ARG A 498 0.16 -5.65 43.97
N GLU A 499 -0.11 -5.38 45.25
CA GLU A 499 -0.93 -4.23 45.66
C GLU A 499 -0.34 -2.86 45.27
N GLN A 500 0.99 -2.73 45.23
CA GLN A 500 1.65 -1.52 44.74
C GLN A 500 1.49 -1.37 43.22
N VAL A 501 1.70 -2.45 42.46
CA VAL A 501 1.49 -2.49 41.00
C VAL A 501 0.05 -2.14 40.65
N LEU A 502 -0.95 -2.81 41.24
CA LEU A 502 -2.37 -2.63 40.90
C LEU A 502 -2.84 -1.18 41.05
N ARG A 503 -2.34 -0.45 42.05
CA ARG A 503 -2.63 0.98 42.25
C ARG A 503 -2.13 1.89 41.11
N ARG A 504 -1.10 1.48 40.37
CA ARG A 504 -0.54 2.25 39.23
C ARG A 504 -0.98 1.69 37.87
N LEU A 505 -1.17 0.38 37.76
CA LEU A 505 -1.37 -0.37 36.51
C LEU A 505 -2.55 0.14 35.68
N GLY A 506 -3.70 0.41 36.29
CA GLY A 506 -4.89 0.90 35.57
C GLY A 506 -4.62 2.21 34.80
N GLY A 507 -3.88 3.15 35.40
CA GLY A 507 -3.49 4.40 34.76
C GLY A 507 -2.34 4.26 33.74
N ARG A 508 -1.61 3.14 33.73
CA ARG A 508 -0.63 2.80 32.69
C ARG A 508 -1.32 2.17 31.49
N LEU A 509 -2.14 1.14 31.72
CA LEU A 509 -2.94 0.47 30.69
C LEU A 509 -3.84 1.45 29.92
N LEU A 510 -4.49 2.40 30.58
CA LEU A 510 -5.33 3.43 29.91
C LEU A 510 -4.52 4.41 29.03
N ARG A 511 -3.25 4.67 29.35
CA ARG A 511 -2.36 5.49 28.52
C ARG A 511 -1.87 4.69 27.32
N ALA A 512 -1.31 3.50 27.57
CA ALA A 512 -0.86 2.60 26.53
C ALA A 512 -1.98 2.21 25.54
N ASP A 513 -3.23 2.01 26.00
CA ASP A 513 -4.39 1.84 25.11
C ASP A 513 -4.62 3.06 24.20
N GLY A 514 -4.46 4.28 24.73
CA GLY A 514 -4.59 5.53 23.96
C GLY A 514 -3.48 5.73 22.95
N ASP A 515 -2.23 5.46 23.33
CA ASP A 515 -1.06 5.54 22.46
C ASP A 515 -1.01 4.40 21.42
N ALA A 516 -1.61 3.24 21.73
CA ALA A 516 -1.84 2.14 20.78
C ALA A 516 -2.92 2.46 19.73
N GLY A 517 -3.82 3.39 20.04
CA GLY A 517 -4.77 4.01 19.12
C GLY A 517 -6.24 3.79 19.45
N PRO A 518 -7.16 4.40 18.67
CA PRO A 518 -8.59 4.31 18.92
C PRO A 518 -9.08 2.85 18.98
N GLY A 519 -9.72 2.49 20.10
CA GLY A 519 -10.27 1.15 20.32
C GLY A 519 -9.24 0.06 20.71
N ALA A 520 -7.95 0.36 20.70
CA ALA A 520 -6.91 -0.61 21.05
C ALA A 520 -6.98 -1.05 22.53
N ARG A 521 -6.54 -2.28 22.78
CA ARG A 521 -6.34 -2.85 24.13
C ARG A 521 -5.00 -3.54 24.16
N VAL A 522 -3.98 -2.90 24.73
CA VAL A 522 -2.63 -3.50 24.81
C VAL A 522 -2.65 -4.76 25.67
N ARG A 523 -1.84 -5.75 25.29
CA ARG A 523 -1.68 -6.99 26.05
C ARG A 523 -1.05 -6.68 27.42
N LEU A 524 -1.51 -7.34 28.48
CA LEU A 524 -0.80 -7.35 29.75
C LEU A 524 0.08 -8.61 29.79
N GLU A 525 1.36 -8.42 30.04
CA GLU A 525 2.33 -9.49 30.27
C GLU A 525 2.76 -9.41 31.72
N VAL A 526 2.80 -10.53 32.43
CA VAL A 526 3.25 -10.57 33.83
C VAL A 526 4.37 -11.59 33.93
N ALA A 527 5.61 -11.10 34.06
CA ALA A 527 6.76 -11.93 34.35
C ALA A 527 6.80 -12.21 35.85
N VAL A 528 6.76 -13.49 36.21
CA VAL A 528 6.85 -13.98 37.59
C VAL A 528 7.99 -14.99 37.70
N PRO A 529 8.69 -15.05 38.84
CA PRO A 529 9.68 -16.10 39.07
C PRO A 529 9.00 -17.45 39.37
N GLU A 530 9.83 -18.49 39.48
CA GLU A 530 9.45 -19.84 39.93
C GLU A 530 8.62 -19.80 41.23
N GLY A 531 7.72 -20.76 41.40
CA GLY A 531 6.75 -20.82 42.50
C GLY A 531 5.55 -19.88 42.33
N HIS A 532 5.70 -18.75 41.62
CA HIS A 532 4.62 -17.79 41.38
C HIS A 532 3.83 -18.02 40.08
N TRP A 533 4.06 -19.13 39.36
CA TRP A 533 3.36 -19.47 38.11
C TRP A 533 1.83 -19.65 38.25
N HIS A 534 1.32 -19.78 39.48
CA HIS A 534 -0.11 -19.83 39.79
C HIS A 534 -0.80 -18.45 39.77
N THR A 535 -0.06 -17.37 39.51
CA THR A 535 -0.56 -15.99 39.58
C THR A 535 -1.74 -15.75 38.63
N ALA A 536 -2.94 -15.55 39.20
CA ALA A 536 -4.20 -15.28 38.49
C ALA A 536 -4.28 -13.85 37.90
N ALA A 537 -3.29 -13.43 37.10
CA ALA A 537 -3.19 -12.08 36.55
C ALA A 537 -4.44 -11.65 35.74
N GLY A 538 -5.17 -12.60 35.15
CA GLY A 538 -6.44 -12.35 34.47
C GLY A 538 -7.56 -11.84 35.38
N GLN A 539 -7.53 -12.19 36.68
CA GLN A 539 -8.52 -11.77 37.69
C GLN A 539 -8.16 -10.45 38.40
N TRP A 540 -6.97 -9.89 38.16
CA TRP A 540 -6.57 -8.62 38.74
C TRP A 540 -7.55 -7.50 38.39
N GLU A 541 -8.06 -6.82 39.41
CA GLU A 541 -9.02 -5.74 39.20
C GLU A 541 -8.32 -4.37 39.10
N VAL A 542 -8.60 -3.64 38.01
CA VAL A 542 -8.09 -2.27 37.82
C VAL A 542 -9.23 -1.30 37.48
N ALA A 543 -9.00 -0.01 37.74
CA ALA A 543 -9.98 1.03 37.44
C ALA A 543 -10.26 1.14 35.93
N ALA A 544 -11.54 1.00 35.54
CA ALA A 544 -11.95 1.04 34.14
C ALA A 544 -11.88 2.44 33.47
N SER A 545 -11.55 3.49 34.22
CA SER A 545 -11.30 4.85 33.68
C SER A 545 -10.52 5.69 34.70
N THR A 546 -10.07 6.88 34.31
CA THR A 546 -9.40 7.87 35.19
C THR A 546 -10.33 8.57 36.19
N ARG A 547 -11.64 8.27 36.19
CA ARG A 547 -12.60 8.85 37.14
C ARG A 547 -12.39 8.25 38.53
N ARG A 548 -12.41 9.06 39.60
CA ARG A 548 -12.27 8.59 41.00
C ARG A 548 -13.32 7.55 41.42
N THR A 549 -14.49 7.56 40.77
CA THR A 549 -15.60 6.62 40.99
C THR A 549 -15.66 5.49 39.97
N ALA A 550 -14.59 5.26 39.20
CA ALA A 550 -14.51 4.15 38.26
C ALA A 550 -14.61 2.82 39.01
N ARG A 551 -15.51 1.94 38.56
CA ARG A 551 -15.58 0.57 39.06
C ARG A 551 -14.28 -0.16 38.69
N LEU A 552 -13.77 -0.96 39.61
CA LEU A 552 -12.73 -1.93 39.32
C LEU A 552 -13.32 -3.06 38.47
N ARG A 553 -12.50 -3.65 37.59
CA ARG A 553 -12.88 -4.75 36.68
C ARG A 553 -11.71 -5.71 36.46
N PRO A 554 -11.95 -7.04 36.40
CA PRO A 554 -10.92 -8.03 36.03
C PRO A 554 -10.33 -7.77 34.64
N VAL A 555 -9.01 -7.57 34.56
CA VAL A 555 -8.30 -7.22 33.31
C VAL A 555 -8.47 -8.28 32.21
N GLY A 556 -8.45 -9.56 32.56
CA GLY A 556 -8.45 -10.69 31.61
C GLY A 556 -9.74 -10.87 30.81
N SER A 557 -10.84 -10.22 31.23
CA SER A 557 -12.07 -10.13 30.45
C SER A 557 -11.99 -9.07 29.34
N GLY A 558 -11.22 -7.99 29.58
CA GLY A 558 -11.16 -6.80 28.72
C GLY A 558 -9.94 -6.71 27.80
N ARG A 559 -8.83 -7.40 28.12
CA ARG A 559 -7.59 -7.46 27.32
C ARG A 559 -6.93 -8.83 27.41
N ALA A 560 -6.09 -9.18 26.44
CA ALA A 560 -5.24 -10.36 26.52
C ALA A 560 -4.30 -10.22 27.73
N VAL A 561 -4.19 -11.28 28.53
CA VAL A 561 -3.30 -11.35 29.71
C VAL A 561 -2.56 -12.67 29.65
N ILE A 562 -1.24 -12.60 29.62
CA ILE A 562 -0.31 -13.75 29.62
C ILE A 562 0.63 -13.67 30.82
N LEU A 563 1.08 -14.84 31.24
CA LEU A 563 2.18 -15.01 32.18
C LEU A 563 3.46 -15.30 31.38
N ARG A 564 4.59 -14.81 31.87
CA ARG A 564 5.94 -15.13 31.36
C ARG A 564 6.78 -15.66 32.50
N ASP A 565 7.76 -16.48 32.18
CA ASP A 565 8.75 -16.89 33.16
C ASP A 565 9.84 -15.83 33.30
N GLN A 566 10.12 -15.38 34.52
CA GLN A 566 11.10 -14.32 34.75
C GLN A 566 12.56 -14.80 34.62
N GLY A 567 12.80 -16.11 34.71
CA GLY A 567 14.10 -16.74 34.46
C GLY A 567 14.48 -16.73 32.97
N ARG A 568 13.50 -16.81 32.06
CA ARG A 568 13.67 -16.79 30.59
C ARG A 568 14.00 -15.41 30.00
N ARG A 569 15.08 -14.78 30.50
CA ARG A 569 15.55 -13.45 30.09
C ARG A 569 16.96 -13.42 29.48
N GLU A 570 17.68 -14.54 29.49
CA GLU A 570 19.08 -14.62 29.06
C GLU A 570 19.23 -15.03 27.57
N GLN A 571 20.29 -15.78 27.23
CA GLN A 571 20.51 -16.27 25.88
C GLN A 571 19.42 -17.27 25.49
N VAL A 572 18.69 -16.98 24.41
CA VAL A 572 17.60 -17.83 23.91
C VAL A 572 18.11 -19.24 23.64
N ASP A 573 17.59 -20.21 24.40
CA ASP A 573 17.86 -21.62 24.21
C ASP A 573 17.37 -22.10 22.82
N PRO A 574 18.22 -22.78 22.03
CA PRO A 574 17.82 -23.41 20.78
C PRO A 574 16.63 -24.37 20.89
N ALA A 575 16.41 -25.06 22.03
CA ALA A 575 15.22 -25.91 22.18
C ALA A 575 13.95 -25.07 22.32
N TRP A 576 13.97 -24.01 23.15
CA TRP A 576 12.88 -23.02 23.24
C TRP A 576 12.52 -22.40 21.88
N LEU A 577 13.51 -21.90 21.13
CA LEU A 577 13.28 -21.29 19.82
C LEU A 577 12.67 -22.30 18.81
N ARG A 578 13.19 -23.53 18.76
CA ARG A 578 12.65 -24.57 17.87
C ARG A 578 11.20 -24.93 18.20
N ARG A 579 10.85 -25.12 19.48
CA ARG A 579 9.46 -25.43 19.86
C ARG A 579 8.52 -24.26 19.61
N PHE A 580 8.98 -23.01 19.79
CA PHE A 580 8.20 -21.82 19.41
C PHE A 580 7.92 -21.78 17.90
N GLN A 581 8.93 -22.01 17.07
CA GLN A 581 8.76 -22.06 15.62
C GLN A 581 7.84 -23.21 15.18
N GLY A 582 7.95 -24.38 15.79
CA GLY A 582 7.04 -25.52 15.57
C GLY A 582 5.58 -25.19 15.91
N LEU A 583 5.32 -24.65 17.10
CA LEU A 583 3.97 -24.25 17.54
C LEU A 583 3.40 -23.07 16.73
N ALA A 584 4.25 -22.17 16.23
CA ALA A 584 3.84 -21.05 15.37
C ALA A 584 3.53 -21.49 13.94
N ALA A 585 4.22 -22.52 13.41
CA ALA A 585 3.98 -23.11 12.10
C ALA A 585 2.87 -24.17 12.08
N ALA A 586 2.54 -24.76 13.23
CA ALA A 586 1.49 -25.77 13.35
C ALA A 586 0.11 -25.22 12.92
N PRO A 587 -0.62 -25.90 12.01
CA PRO A 587 -1.93 -25.43 11.55
C PRO A 587 -3.01 -25.51 12.66
N GLU A 588 -2.87 -26.48 13.56
CA GLU A 588 -3.73 -26.68 14.73
C GLU A 588 -2.88 -27.02 15.96
N LEU A 589 -3.30 -26.53 17.12
CA LEU A 589 -2.68 -26.83 18.41
C LEU A 589 -3.40 -28.01 19.08
N GLN A 590 -2.66 -28.87 19.77
CA GLN A 590 -3.19 -30.09 20.40
C GLN A 590 -2.91 -30.06 21.90
N ALA A 591 -3.94 -30.29 22.72
CA ALA A 591 -3.78 -30.29 24.18
C ALA A 591 -2.98 -31.53 24.65
N LEU A 592 -1.78 -31.29 25.19
CA LEU A 592 -0.96 -32.31 25.84
C LEU A 592 -1.30 -32.34 27.34
N ARG A 593 -2.13 -33.29 27.76
CA ARG A 593 -2.46 -33.47 29.18
C ARG A 593 -1.24 -33.99 29.94
N ILE A 594 -0.77 -33.20 30.90
CA ILE A 594 0.20 -33.63 31.91
C ILE A 594 -0.58 -34.15 33.13
N ALA A 595 -0.23 -35.34 33.59
CA ALA A 595 -0.86 -36.00 34.73
C ALA A 595 0.19 -36.83 35.50
N PRO A 596 0.05 -36.98 36.83
CA PRO A 596 0.93 -37.83 37.62
C PRO A 596 0.77 -39.31 37.21
N HIS A 597 1.86 -40.07 37.26
CA HIS A 597 1.86 -41.47 36.84
C HIS A 597 1.20 -42.37 37.91
N PRO A 598 0.12 -43.11 37.59
CA PRO A 598 -0.56 -43.94 38.59
C PRO A 598 0.24 -45.22 38.88
N GLY A 599 0.82 -45.31 40.08
CA GLY A 599 1.28 -46.59 40.67
C GLY A 599 2.79 -46.86 40.73
N GLY A 600 3.64 -45.84 40.72
CA GLY A 600 5.08 -45.97 41.00
C GLY A 600 5.47 -45.47 42.41
N ASP A 601 6.55 -46.02 42.97
CA ASP A 601 7.13 -45.52 44.24
C ASP A 601 7.55 -44.05 44.14
N ALA A 602 7.44 -43.33 45.26
CA ALA A 602 7.27 -41.89 45.29
C ALA A 602 8.40 -41.04 44.67
N ALA A 603 7.98 -39.90 44.11
CA ALA A 603 8.76 -38.73 43.68
C ALA A 603 9.79 -38.89 42.54
N ARG A 604 10.46 -40.04 42.33
CA ARG A 604 11.50 -40.14 41.27
C ARG A 604 11.02 -40.71 39.94
N GLY A 605 9.97 -41.52 39.92
CA GLY A 605 9.44 -42.13 38.69
C GLY A 605 8.47 -41.25 37.90
N SER A 606 7.89 -40.24 38.54
CA SER A 606 6.99 -39.26 37.92
C SER A 606 7.72 -38.39 36.89
N ASP A 607 8.88 -37.89 37.29
CA ASP A 607 9.53 -36.78 36.60
C ASP A 607 10.12 -37.27 35.29
N GLU A 608 10.84 -38.39 35.30
CA GLU A 608 11.40 -39.02 34.08
C GLU A 608 10.30 -39.38 33.06
N ALA A 609 9.09 -39.73 33.52
CA ALA A 609 7.95 -40.00 32.65
C ALA A 609 7.36 -38.71 32.04
N VAL A 610 7.27 -37.62 32.81
CA VAL A 610 6.85 -36.29 32.31
C VAL A 610 7.88 -35.74 31.32
N TRP A 611 9.17 -35.79 31.66
CA TRP A 611 10.26 -35.40 30.77
C TRP A 611 10.22 -36.16 29.43
N ARG A 612 10.10 -37.50 29.46
CA ARG A 612 9.99 -38.31 28.24
C ARG A 612 8.73 -37.99 27.41
N LEU A 613 7.60 -37.69 28.06
CA LEU A 613 6.37 -37.27 27.39
C LEU A 613 6.56 -35.92 26.67
N LEU A 614 7.26 -34.98 27.31
CA LEU A 614 7.56 -33.65 26.78
C LEU A 614 8.58 -33.72 25.63
N GLU A 615 9.65 -34.49 25.76
CA GLU A 615 10.64 -34.73 24.71
C GLU A 615 10.02 -35.33 23.44
N THR A 616 9.11 -36.30 23.59
CA THR A 616 8.48 -37.02 22.46
C THR A 616 7.21 -36.35 21.92
N ALA A 617 6.80 -35.22 22.50
CA ALA A 617 5.61 -34.48 22.07
C ALA A 617 5.77 -33.87 20.67
N ALA A 618 4.68 -33.91 19.88
CA ALA A 618 4.62 -33.31 18.55
C ALA A 618 4.78 -31.78 18.55
N GLU A 619 5.19 -31.21 17.41
CA GLU A 619 5.47 -29.77 17.27
C GLU A 619 4.26 -28.86 17.56
N GLY A 620 3.03 -29.36 17.38
CA GLY A 620 1.79 -28.66 17.71
C GLY A 620 1.27 -28.89 19.14
N ALA A 621 2.02 -29.59 20.00
CA ALA A 621 1.56 -29.98 21.34
C ALA A 621 1.68 -28.83 22.35
N LEU A 622 0.57 -28.50 23.01
CA LEU A 622 0.50 -27.48 24.06
C LEU A 622 0.22 -28.10 25.43
N PRO A 623 1.18 -28.06 26.38
CA PRO A 623 1.00 -28.51 27.75
C PRO A 623 -0.26 -27.95 28.45
N ALA A 624 -1.03 -28.85 29.05
CA ALA A 624 -2.20 -28.53 29.85
C ALA A 624 -2.19 -29.34 31.16
N LEU A 625 -2.29 -28.65 32.30
CA LEU A 625 -2.20 -29.24 33.64
C LEU A 625 -3.42 -28.81 34.49
N CYS A 626 -4.00 -29.74 35.24
CA CYS A 626 -5.15 -29.50 36.13
C CYS A 626 -4.77 -29.34 37.62
N HIS A 627 -3.53 -29.64 37.98
CA HIS A 627 -3.01 -29.50 39.34
C HIS A 627 -2.67 -28.04 39.68
N THR A 628 -2.58 -27.72 40.97
CA THR A 628 -1.93 -26.48 41.43
C THR A 628 -0.49 -26.43 40.96
N VAL A 629 0.01 -25.24 40.61
CA VAL A 629 1.41 -25.00 40.22
C VAL A 629 2.17 -24.12 41.22
N ALA A 630 1.59 -23.92 42.41
CA ALA A 630 2.26 -23.24 43.52
C ALA A 630 3.32 -24.12 44.18
N ASP A 631 3.07 -25.43 44.23
CA ASP A 631 3.84 -26.43 44.95
C ASP A 631 3.72 -27.83 44.30
N GLY A 632 4.52 -28.77 44.82
CA GLY A 632 4.49 -30.20 44.47
C GLY A 632 4.63 -30.51 42.98
N PHE A 633 4.05 -31.65 42.59
CA PHE A 633 4.05 -32.20 41.23
C PHE A 633 3.73 -31.16 40.16
N GLY A 634 2.77 -30.26 40.39
CA GLY A 634 2.38 -29.30 39.36
C GLY A 634 3.39 -28.18 39.16
N ARG A 635 4.08 -27.71 40.21
CA ARG A 635 5.23 -26.82 40.07
C ARG A 635 6.36 -27.52 39.32
N ASP A 636 6.73 -28.72 39.77
CA ASP A 636 7.87 -29.47 39.23
C ASP A 636 7.62 -29.88 37.76
N ALA A 637 6.36 -30.17 37.40
CA ALA A 637 5.93 -30.39 36.01
C ALA A 637 5.99 -29.11 35.14
N VAL A 638 5.70 -27.91 35.68
CA VAL A 638 5.90 -26.66 34.94
C VAL A 638 7.39 -26.37 34.75
N GLY A 639 8.23 -26.68 35.74
CA GLY A 639 9.69 -26.67 35.58
C GLY A 639 10.14 -27.53 34.40
N ALA A 640 9.74 -28.81 34.37
CA ALA A 640 10.04 -29.71 33.25
C ALA A 640 9.51 -29.20 31.88
N VAL A 641 8.32 -28.57 31.85
CA VAL A 641 7.77 -27.91 30.65
C VAL A 641 8.67 -26.76 30.19
N LEU A 642 9.20 -25.96 31.11
CA LEU A 642 10.09 -24.85 30.81
C LEU A 642 11.47 -25.36 30.34
N ASP A 643 12.06 -26.32 31.04
CA ASP A 643 13.40 -26.84 30.72
C ASP A 643 13.43 -27.64 29.41
N THR A 644 12.32 -28.30 29.04
CA THR A 644 12.18 -28.94 27.72
C THR A 644 11.87 -27.96 26.58
N GLY A 645 11.86 -26.65 26.87
CA GLY A 645 11.76 -25.58 25.89
C GLY A 645 10.34 -25.24 25.43
N PHE A 646 9.26 -25.67 26.12
CA PHE A 646 7.92 -25.26 25.67
C PHE A 646 7.70 -23.76 25.92
N PRO A 647 7.26 -22.99 24.90
CA PRO A 647 7.03 -21.56 25.04
C PRO A 647 5.70 -21.24 25.72
N ALA A 648 4.74 -22.16 25.76
CA ALA A 648 3.39 -21.86 26.24
C ALA A 648 2.73 -23.07 26.92
N GLY A 649 1.80 -22.78 27.84
CA GLY A 649 1.08 -23.79 28.62
C GLY A 649 -0.17 -23.23 29.29
N LEU A 650 -1.09 -24.12 29.67
CA LEU A 650 -2.39 -23.78 30.26
C LEU A 650 -2.66 -24.54 31.57
N TRP A 651 -3.06 -23.81 32.60
CA TRP A 651 -3.47 -24.39 33.90
C TRP A 651 -4.46 -23.45 34.62
N PRO A 652 -5.33 -23.95 35.51
CA PRO A 652 -6.09 -23.11 36.42
C PRO A 652 -5.18 -22.56 37.52
N ALA A 653 -5.38 -21.30 37.93
CA ALA A 653 -4.65 -20.71 39.06
C ALA A 653 -4.91 -21.47 40.38
N GLY A 654 -6.15 -21.90 40.59
CA GLY A 654 -6.57 -22.74 41.71
C GLY A 654 -6.76 -24.21 41.32
N GLY A 655 -5.72 -24.82 40.73
CA GLY A 655 -5.73 -26.26 40.43
C GLY A 655 -5.77 -27.15 41.67
N HIS A 656 -6.05 -28.44 41.49
CA HIS A 656 -6.16 -29.36 42.63
C HIS A 656 -4.78 -29.79 43.17
N GLY A 657 -4.68 -30.01 44.48
CA GLY A 657 -3.48 -30.55 45.12
C GLY A 657 -3.33 -32.06 44.95
N GLU A 658 -2.15 -32.59 45.30
CA GLU A 658 -1.78 -34.01 45.18
C GLU A 658 -2.69 -34.96 46.00
N GLU A 659 -3.18 -34.50 47.15
CA GLU A 659 -4.10 -35.27 48.02
C GLU A 659 -5.44 -35.60 47.33
N ARG A 660 -5.79 -34.87 46.26
CA ARG A 660 -7.03 -35.03 45.52
C ARG A 660 -6.72 -35.60 44.13
N GLY A 661 -7.21 -36.81 43.85
CA GLY A 661 -7.18 -37.36 42.50
C GLY A 661 -8.05 -36.55 41.51
N CYS A 662 -7.76 -36.66 40.21
CA CYS A 662 -8.53 -35.96 39.18
C CYS A 662 -10.03 -36.32 39.24
N ASP A 663 -10.88 -35.31 39.14
CA ASP A 663 -12.35 -35.42 39.22
C ASP A 663 -13.04 -34.98 37.92
N ALA A 664 -14.37 -34.89 37.94
CA ALA A 664 -15.16 -34.45 36.78
C ALA A 664 -14.82 -33.02 36.32
N GLY A 665 -14.38 -32.14 37.23
CA GLY A 665 -13.95 -30.78 36.89
C GLY A 665 -12.62 -30.78 36.13
N CYS A 666 -11.74 -31.74 36.42
CA CYS A 666 -10.49 -31.95 35.68
C CYS A 666 -10.75 -32.41 34.24
N GLU A 667 -11.71 -33.33 34.04
CA GLU A 667 -12.13 -33.74 32.69
C GLU A 667 -12.84 -32.62 31.93
N GLU A 668 -13.65 -31.80 32.61
CA GLU A 668 -14.26 -30.60 32.03
C GLU A 668 -13.21 -29.58 31.57
N PHE A 669 -12.21 -29.30 32.40
CA PHE A 669 -11.06 -28.46 32.05
C PHE A 669 -10.33 -29.01 30.80
N HIS A 670 -9.93 -30.28 30.79
CA HIS A 670 -9.21 -30.85 29.65
C HIS A 670 -10.07 -31.00 28.38
N ARG A 671 -11.40 -31.11 28.49
CA ARG A 671 -12.33 -30.97 27.37
C ARG A 671 -12.33 -29.53 26.85
N GLY A 672 -12.54 -28.55 27.72
CA GLY A 672 -12.59 -27.13 27.35
C GLY A 672 -11.29 -26.59 26.76
N VAL A 673 -10.13 -27.06 27.23
CA VAL A 673 -8.83 -26.75 26.61
C VAL A 673 -8.71 -27.37 25.21
N ARG A 674 -9.17 -28.60 24.97
CA ARG A 674 -9.19 -29.18 23.61
C ARG A 674 -10.09 -28.38 22.68
N GLU A 675 -11.29 -28.00 23.12
CA GLU A 675 -12.23 -27.17 22.34
C GLU A 675 -11.65 -25.78 22.02
N LEU A 676 -10.94 -25.16 22.98
CA LEU A 676 -10.23 -23.89 22.78
C LEU A 676 -9.16 -23.98 21.68
N LEU A 677 -8.40 -25.08 21.65
CA LEU A 677 -7.28 -25.25 20.72
C LEU A 677 -7.72 -25.68 19.31
N GLN A 678 -8.81 -26.45 19.17
CA GLN A 678 -9.40 -26.79 17.87
C GLN A 678 -9.83 -25.57 17.05
N GLY A 679 -10.19 -24.45 17.71
CA GLY A 679 -10.51 -23.17 17.04
C GLY A 679 -9.32 -22.21 16.88
N SER A 680 -8.10 -22.62 17.24
CA SER A 680 -6.99 -21.68 17.44
C SER A 680 -6.45 -21.06 16.16
N GLY A 681 -6.16 -21.87 15.13
CA GLY A 681 -5.46 -21.41 13.93
C GLY A 681 -4.07 -20.86 14.23
N GLY A 682 -3.34 -21.53 15.14
CA GLY A 682 -1.95 -21.23 15.48
C GLY A 682 -1.75 -20.47 16.81
N LEU A 683 -0.51 -20.55 17.33
CA LEU A 683 -0.10 -20.03 18.64
C LEU A 683 -0.42 -18.54 18.85
N ALA A 684 -0.21 -17.70 17.83
CA ALA A 684 -0.37 -16.24 17.92
C ALA A 684 -1.79 -15.77 18.31
N ARG A 685 -2.84 -16.58 18.07
CA ARG A 685 -4.23 -16.25 18.43
C ARG A 685 -4.60 -16.66 19.86
N LEU A 686 -3.81 -17.51 20.52
CA LEU A 686 -4.12 -18.10 21.82
C LEU A 686 -4.39 -17.05 22.94
N PRO A 687 -3.62 -15.96 23.10
CA PRO A 687 -3.89 -14.95 24.12
C PRO A 687 -5.25 -14.25 23.97
N GLU A 688 -5.69 -14.03 22.73
CA GLU A 688 -6.97 -13.39 22.42
C GLU A 688 -8.15 -14.37 22.58
N LEU A 689 -7.94 -15.65 22.25
CA LEU A 689 -8.95 -16.70 22.49
C LEU A 689 -9.17 -16.94 23.99
N VAL A 690 -8.10 -16.96 24.79
CA VAL A 690 -8.18 -17.02 26.26
C VAL A 690 -8.89 -15.78 26.83
N ARG A 691 -8.65 -14.58 26.30
CA ARG A 691 -9.42 -13.38 26.66
C ARG A 691 -10.92 -13.54 26.36
N GLN A 692 -11.27 -14.02 25.16
CA GLN A 692 -12.66 -14.24 24.78
C GLN A 692 -13.35 -15.29 25.66
N LEU A 693 -12.63 -16.35 26.04
CA LEU A 693 -13.09 -17.38 26.97
C LEU A 693 -13.36 -16.79 28.37
N ARG A 694 -12.40 -16.04 28.95
CA ARG A 694 -12.58 -15.31 30.21
C ARG A 694 -13.75 -14.32 30.15
N ALA A 695 -13.93 -13.62 29.03
CA ALA A 695 -15.03 -12.66 28.83
C ALA A 695 -16.41 -13.35 28.78
N LYS A 696 -16.53 -14.50 28.10
CA LYS A 696 -17.75 -15.34 28.12
C LYS A 696 -18.06 -15.81 29.54
N ALA A 697 -17.06 -16.36 30.22
CA ALA A 697 -17.20 -16.86 31.59
C ALA A 697 -17.57 -15.74 32.60
N ALA A 698 -17.14 -14.50 32.38
CA ALA A 698 -17.52 -13.35 33.21
C ALA A 698 -18.97 -12.87 32.96
N GLY A 699 -19.55 -13.16 31.79
CA GLY A 699 -20.94 -12.83 31.45
C GLY A 699 -21.96 -13.93 31.79
N ALA A 700 -21.52 -15.19 31.87
CA ALA A 700 -22.36 -16.32 32.22
C ALA A 700 -22.60 -16.41 33.75
N ALA A 701 -23.85 -16.64 34.13
CA ALA A 701 -24.26 -16.92 35.51
C ALA A 701 -24.22 -18.43 35.86
N GLU A 702 -23.88 -19.29 34.89
CA GLU A 702 -23.87 -20.75 35.05
C GLU A 702 -22.60 -21.27 35.72
N GLU A 703 -22.76 -22.32 36.52
CA GLU A 703 -21.75 -22.84 37.46
C GLU A 703 -20.57 -23.57 36.75
N GLY A 704 -20.75 -24.04 35.52
CA GLY A 704 -19.75 -24.87 34.80
C GLY A 704 -18.55 -24.12 34.18
N MET A 705 -18.54 -22.78 34.15
CA MET A 705 -17.49 -22.00 33.47
C MET A 705 -16.44 -21.38 34.42
N HIS A 706 -16.32 -21.88 35.66
CA HIS A 706 -15.40 -21.33 36.67
C HIS A 706 -13.93 -21.43 36.24
N TRP A 707 -13.50 -22.60 35.74
CA TRP A 707 -12.11 -22.85 35.33
C TRP A 707 -11.60 -21.84 34.27
N ALA A 708 -12.50 -21.35 33.41
CA ALA A 708 -12.20 -20.38 32.36
C ALA A 708 -11.90 -18.97 32.89
N ARG A 709 -12.40 -18.62 34.09
CA ARG A 709 -12.09 -17.35 34.76
C ARG A 709 -10.65 -17.37 35.28
N ASP A 710 -10.27 -18.46 35.93
CA ASP A 710 -8.98 -18.61 36.63
C ASP A 710 -7.89 -19.23 35.75
N LEU A 711 -8.19 -19.50 34.48
CA LEU A 711 -7.24 -20.02 33.50
C LEU A 711 -6.03 -19.08 33.37
N VAL A 712 -4.86 -19.59 33.70
CA VAL A 712 -3.55 -19.00 33.43
C VAL A 712 -3.10 -19.48 32.04
N LEU A 713 -2.46 -18.58 31.30
CA LEU A 713 -1.78 -18.86 30.04
C LEU A 713 -0.34 -18.38 30.21
N LEU A 714 0.60 -19.33 30.34
CA LEU A 714 2.00 -19.05 30.08
C LEU A 714 2.16 -18.88 28.57
N TYR A 715 2.82 -17.80 28.16
CA TYR A 715 3.19 -17.54 26.78
C TYR A 715 4.51 -16.75 26.79
N ASP A 716 5.60 -17.40 26.42
CA ASP A 716 6.94 -16.84 26.40
C ASP A 716 7.50 -16.85 24.98
N ASP A 717 7.64 -15.65 24.43
CA ASP A 717 8.05 -15.39 23.06
C ASP A 717 9.57 -15.17 23.01
N PRO A 718 10.35 -16.09 22.44
CA PRO A 718 11.81 -15.94 22.32
C PRO A 718 12.21 -14.84 21.33
N GLU A 719 11.29 -14.40 20.45
CA GLU A 719 11.52 -13.29 19.53
C GLU A 719 11.20 -11.93 20.18
N ASP A 720 10.61 -11.91 21.37
CA ASP A 720 10.29 -10.71 22.16
C ASP A 720 10.75 -10.86 23.63
N PRO A 721 12.07 -10.99 23.91
CA PRO A 721 12.59 -11.30 25.24
C PRO A 721 12.33 -10.19 26.27
N ILE A 722 12.23 -10.58 27.54
CA ILE A 722 12.13 -9.69 28.71
C ILE A 722 13.38 -8.79 28.78
N PRO A 723 13.26 -7.48 29.08
CA PRO A 723 14.42 -6.60 29.12
C PRO A 723 15.32 -6.90 30.33
N PRO A 724 16.66 -6.81 30.18
CA PRO A 724 17.57 -6.94 31.32
C PRO A 724 17.28 -5.88 32.40
N LEU A 725 17.41 -6.30 33.67
CA LEU A 725 17.08 -5.47 34.83
C LEU A 725 18.06 -4.30 35.00
N PHE A 726 19.35 -4.58 34.82
CA PHE A 726 20.44 -3.60 34.87
C PHE A 726 21.15 -3.54 33.52
N THR A 727 21.21 -2.36 32.90
CA THR A 727 22.05 -2.08 31.74
C THR A 727 22.97 -0.90 32.03
N ASP A 728 24.27 -1.06 31.76
CA ASP A 728 25.28 0.02 31.78
C ASP A 728 25.07 1.11 30.70
N ARG A 729 23.90 1.12 30.05
CA ARG A 729 23.49 2.11 29.06
C ARG A 729 22.08 2.59 29.37
N PRO A 730 21.81 3.91 29.25
CA PRO A 730 20.44 4.40 29.31
C PRO A 730 19.64 3.74 28.19
N GLN A 731 18.52 3.11 28.55
CA GLN A 731 17.55 2.59 27.60
C GLN A 731 17.09 3.76 26.70
N LEU A 732 17.37 3.65 25.41
CA LEU A 732 17.11 4.74 24.47
C LEU A 732 15.61 5.04 24.41
N SER A 733 15.23 6.29 24.65
CA SER A 733 13.86 6.75 24.41
C SER A 733 13.47 6.44 22.96
N PRO A 734 12.28 5.85 22.70
CA PRO A 734 11.84 5.60 21.34
C PRO A 734 11.70 6.92 20.58
N GLN A 735 12.47 7.07 19.50
CA GLN A 735 12.36 8.16 18.52
C GLN A 735 11.45 7.78 17.36
#